data_AF-A0A955BJ35-F1
#
_entry.id   AF-A0A955BJ35-F1
#
_cell.length_a   1.000
_cell.length_b   1.000
_cell.length_c   1.000
_cell.angle_alpha   90.00
_cell.angle_beta   90.00
_cell.angle_gamma   90.00
#
_symmetry.space_group_name_H-M   'P 1'
#
loop_
_entity.id
_entity.type
_entity.pdbx_description
1 polymer ?
#
loop_
_entity_poly.entity_id
_entity_poly.type
_entity_poly.pdbx_seq_one_letter_code
_entity_poly.pdbx_strand_id
1 'polypeptide(L)'
;LDLDRMRAYRISADEVMEALAEQSMIGSPGRLGQATGRTSQTFEYVLTWVGRYDKPKQYENIILRANSEGEILRLKDVATVTLGSSFYDLYSDIDGNPSAAIVLKQTPGSNATEVIEKVKEKLEEIKESTFPPGMDYEVSYDVSNFLEASIEQVLHTLFEAFVLVSLVVFLFLGDFRSTLIPTLAVPVSLIGTFFFMLLFGMSINLITLFALVLAIGVVVDDAIVVVEAVHEKMHTKHLSPYVATQEVMHEISGAIIAITMVMTAVFVPVTFMTGPVGVFYRQFGLTMAMSIILSGVVALTLTPVLCAMLLKPHDPHRKSRSPLVWALQLIDKAIGKITGGYAAVLSRIITLRLATMLTIGGFAVGILLVNGILPSGFIPLEDQGIIYGIIQTPPGSTLEYTNSKSHELADICKELDEVTSVSSLAGYEVLTEGRGSNAGTCIINLKSWADRKLTSKQIIQELEERGRKIANVKLEFFEPPAVPGFGAAGGFSLNLLDRTNSGDYARLGEVNDAFMKALGERKELKGLFTFFASNYPQYEIVIDNDVAMQKGVTIGDAMDNLSIVVGSTWEQGFVRFGQFYKVYVQSAPQFRRFPKDLDNMFIKNDKGEMVPYSAFMKLKKTQGLNEISRYNLYLTAAIQGAPAAGYSTGQAIAAIEEVAKQTLPRGYDIA
;
A
#
# COMPACT_ATOMS: atom_id res chain seq x y z
N LEU A 1 -33.84 5.02 22.97
CA LEU A 1 -34.85 5.82 23.67
C LEU A 1 -36.14 5.90 22.85
N ASP A 2 -37.29 5.70 23.48
CA ASP A 2 -38.63 5.90 22.89
C ASP A 2 -39.14 7.29 23.27
N LEU A 3 -39.14 8.22 22.30
CA LEU A 3 -39.41 9.63 22.56
C LEU A 3 -40.87 9.90 22.95
N ASP A 4 -41.82 9.09 22.44
CA ASP A 4 -43.24 9.25 22.75
C ASP A 4 -43.51 8.87 24.21
N ARG A 5 -42.90 7.78 24.68
CA ARG A 5 -42.99 7.37 26.09
C ARG A 5 -42.28 8.35 27.01
N MET A 6 -41.08 8.79 26.65
CA MET A 6 -40.35 9.81 27.43
C MET A 6 -41.16 11.10 27.59
N ARG A 7 -41.83 11.55 26.53
CA ARG A 7 -42.76 12.68 26.58
C ARG A 7 -43.94 12.42 27.50
N ALA A 8 -44.57 11.24 27.43
CA ALA A 8 -45.70 10.88 28.30
C ALA A 8 -45.34 10.94 29.79
N TYR A 9 -44.13 10.49 30.14
CA TYR A 9 -43.61 10.50 31.52
C TYR A 9 -42.86 11.79 31.91
N ARG A 10 -42.70 12.75 30.99
CA ARG A 10 -41.93 13.99 31.19
C ARG A 10 -40.50 13.73 31.69
N ILE A 11 -39.80 12.83 31.01
CA ILE A 11 -38.40 12.47 31.25
C ILE A 11 -37.55 13.06 30.12
N SER A 12 -36.45 13.74 30.44
CA SER A 12 -35.47 14.22 29.46
C SER A 12 -34.41 13.15 29.17
N ALA A 13 -33.64 13.32 28.09
CA ALA A 13 -32.51 12.45 27.81
C ALA A 13 -31.40 12.62 28.87
N ASP A 14 -31.26 13.82 29.42
CA ASP A 14 -30.26 14.12 30.46
C ASP A 14 -30.58 13.40 31.77
N GLU A 15 -31.86 13.33 32.17
CA GLU A 15 -32.29 12.52 33.32
C GLU A 15 -31.96 11.03 33.14
N VAL A 16 -31.98 10.52 31.91
CA VAL A 16 -31.56 9.15 31.62
C VAL A 16 -30.05 9.00 31.79
N MET A 17 -29.26 9.95 31.28
CA MET A 17 -27.81 9.94 31.42
C MET A 17 -27.38 10.03 32.89
N GLU A 18 -28.00 10.92 33.66
CA GLU A 18 -27.75 11.08 35.09
C GLU A 18 -28.11 9.80 35.87
N ALA A 19 -29.29 9.22 35.61
CA ALA A 19 -29.70 7.97 36.26
C ALA A 19 -28.77 6.79 35.94
N LEU A 20 -28.27 6.71 34.70
CA LEU A 20 -27.23 5.75 34.33
C LEU A 20 -25.96 5.98 35.14
N ALA A 21 -25.57 7.25 35.29
CA ALA A 21 -24.34 7.62 35.94
C ALA A 21 -24.34 7.37 37.45
N GLU A 22 -25.46 7.61 38.12
CA GLU A 22 -25.64 7.41 39.55
C GLU A 22 -25.75 5.94 39.95
N GLN A 23 -26.50 5.13 39.18
CA GLN A 23 -26.81 3.74 39.57
C GLN A 23 -25.76 2.74 39.09
N SER A 24 -25.11 2.99 37.95
CA SER A 24 -24.03 2.15 37.43
C SER A 24 -22.65 2.71 37.79
N MET A 25 -22.37 2.84 39.09
CA MET A 25 -21.12 3.43 39.58
C MET A 25 -20.17 2.43 40.24
N ILE A 26 -18.88 2.81 40.31
CA ILE A 26 -17.89 2.11 41.13
C ILE A 26 -17.98 2.70 42.53
N GLY A 27 -18.38 1.88 43.50
CA GLY A 27 -18.49 2.27 44.91
C GLY A 27 -17.21 1.95 45.67
N SER A 28 -16.80 2.85 46.57
CA SER A 28 -15.67 2.67 47.49
C SER A 28 -16.14 2.70 48.95
N PRO A 29 -16.87 1.66 49.41
CA PRO A 29 -17.51 1.66 50.74
C PRO A 29 -16.54 1.50 51.91
N GLY A 30 -15.25 1.21 51.65
CA GLY A 30 -14.21 1.16 52.67
C GLY A 30 -14.10 -0.21 53.37
N ARG A 31 -13.60 -0.20 54.61
CA ARG A 31 -13.33 -1.42 55.39
C ARG A 31 -13.81 -1.25 56.82
N LEU A 32 -14.31 -2.33 57.42
CA LEU A 32 -14.73 -2.39 58.82
C LEU A 32 -13.71 -3.17 59.66
N GLY A 33 -13.55 -2.78 60.92
CA GLY A 33 -12.64 -3.47 61.84
C GLY A 33 -11.16 -3.08 61.70
N GLN A 34 -10.85 -1.96 61.03
CA GLN A 34 -9.48 -1.45 60.98
C GLN A 34 -8.98 -1.08 62.38
N ALA A 35 -7.77 -1.53 62.71
CA ALA A 35 -7.12 -1.20 63.97
C ALA A 35 -6.80 0.30 64.03
N THR A 36 -7.47 1.02 64.93
CA THR A 36 -7.28 2.47 65.13
C THR A 36 -6.20 2.79 66.18
N GLY A 37 -5.45 1.78 66.64
CA GLY A 37 -4.47 1.90 67.71
C GLY A 37 -5.05 2.05 69.13
N ARG A 38 -6.38 2.17 69.28
CA ARG A 38 -7.06 2.29 70.59
C ARG A 38 -7.76 1.00 71.04
N THR A 39 -8.36 0.27 70.11
CA THR A 39 -9.00 -1.02 70.35
C THR A 39 -8.62 -1.99 69.23
N SER A 40 -8.19 -3.20 69.61
CA SER A 40 -7.88 -4.27 68.66
C SER A 40 -9.18 -4.97 68.24
N GLN A 41 -9.37 -5.14 66.94
CA GLN A 41 -10.41 -5.99 66.36
C GLN A 41 -9.74 -7.21 65.75
N THR A 42 -10.32 -8.39 65.97
CA THR A 42 -9.72 -9.66 65.51
C THR A 42 -9.83 -9.86 63.99
N PHE A 43 -10.84 -9.24 63.35
CA PHE A 43 -11.10 -9.38 61.92
C PHE A 43 -11.34 -8.01 61.27
N GLU A 44 -10.73 -7.83 60.10
CA GLU A 44 -10.99 -6.71 59.18
C GLU A 44 -11.81 -7.23 58.00
N TYR A 45 -12.91 -6.54 57.67
CA TYR A 45 -13.79 -6.88 56.55
C TYR A 45 -13.73 -5.78 55.49
N VAL A 46 -13.43 -6.16 54.25
CA VAL A 46 -13.51 -5.24 53.11
C VAL A 46 -14.96 -5.19 52.63
N LEU A 47 -15.54 -3.99 52.60
CA LEU A 47 -16.86 -3.79 52.00
C LEU A 47 -16.69 -3.76 50.48
N THR A 48 -17.51 -4.55 49.79
CA THR A 48 -17.50 -4.61 48.32
C THR A 48 -18.84 -4.12 47.78
N TRP A 49 -18.78 -3.46 46.63
CA TRP A 49 -19.96 -3.01 45.87
C TRP A 49 -19.99 -3.76 44.55
N VAL A 50 -21.19 -4.01 44.01
CA VAL A 50 -21.39 -4.73 42.74
C VAL A 50 -20.65 -4.04 41.58
N GLY A 51 -20.43 -2.73 41.67
CA GLY A 51 -19.74 -1.94 40.66
C GLY A 51 -20.67 -1.55 39.52
N ARG A 52 -20.09 -1.29 38.34
CA ARG A 52 -20.85 -0.98 37.13
C ARG A 52 -21.60 -2.21 36.63
N TYR A 53 -22.78 -2.00 36.09
CA TYR A 53 -23.59 -3.08 35.53
C TYR A 53 -22.99 -3.63 34.23
N ASP A 54 -23.08 -4.93 33.99
CA ASP A 54 -22.46 -5.60 32.82
C ASP A 54 -23.47 -6.31 31.91
N LYS A 55 -24.73 -6.45 32.36
CA LYS A 55 -25.81 -7.11 31.62
C LYS A 55 -26.90 -6.12 31.22
N PRO A 56 -27.49 -6.25 30.01
CA PRO A 56 -28.61 -5.41 29.58
C PRO A 56 -29.77 -5.37 30.59
N LYS A 57 -30.14 -6.51 31.17
CA LYS A 57 -31.20 -6.60 32.19
C LYS A 57 -30.96 -5.75 33.45
N GLN A 58 -29.71 -5.46 33.80
CA GLN A 58 -29.42 -4.58 34.94
C GLN A 58 -29.69 -3.12 34.56
N TYR A 59 -29.23 -2.71 33.38
CA TYR A 59 -29.52 -1.40 32.82
C TYR A 59 -31.03 -1.16 32.61
N GLU A 60 -31.77 -2.17 32.13
CA GLU A 60 -33.23 -2.13 32.00
C GLU A 60 -33.97 -1.79 33.31
N ASN A 61 -33.39 -2.17 34.45
CA ASN A 61 -33.98 -1.98 35.76
C ASN A 61 -33.53 -0.69 36.47
N ILE A 62 -32.72 0.15 35.80
CA ILE A 62 -32.34 1.46 36.32
C ILE A 62 -33.60 2.30 36.53
N ILE A 63 -33.69 2.91 37.70
CA ILE A 63 -34.84 3.69 38.13
C ILE A 63 -34.65 5.12 37.61
N LEU A 64 -35.58 5.60 36.79
CA LEU A 64 -35.55 6.99 36.28
C LEU A 64 -36.32 7.93 37.21
N ARG A 65 -37.42 7.45 37.78
CA ARG A 65 -38.21 8.22 38.74
C ARG A 65 -38.93 7.27 39.68
N ALA A 66 -39.05 7.64 40.95
CA ALA A 66 -39.85 6.95 41.93
C ALA A 66 -40.72 7.96 42.67
N ASN A 67 -41.97 7.60 42.98
CA ASN A 67 -42.84 8.41 43.84
C ASN A 67 -43.00 7.77 45.23
N SER A 68 -43.57 8.54 46.16
CA SER A 68 -43.84 8.09 47.53
C SER A 68 -44.91 7.01 47.66
N GLU A 69 -45.71 6.80 46.60
CA GLU A 69 -46.77 5.79 46.53
C GLU A 69 -46.24 4.42 46.05
N GLY A 70 -44.94 4.33 45.71
CA GLY A 70 -44.28 3.09 45.31
C GLY A 70 -44.31 2.81 43.80
N GLU A 71 -44.78 3.76 42.98
CA GLU A 71 -44.67 3.68 41.53
C GLU A 71 -43.24 4.02 41.11
N ILE A 72 -42.63 3.11 40.34
CA ILE A 72 -41.24 3.20 39.91
C ILE A 72 -41.22 3.15 38.38
N LEU A 73 -40.76 4.23 37.76
CA LEU A 73 -40.49 4.29 36.33
C LEU A 73 -39.07 3.79 36.08
N ARG A 74 -38.93 2.75 35.25
CA ARG A 74 -37.63 2.15 34.91
C ARG A 74 -37.21 2.46 33.49
N LEU A 75 -35.92 2.30 33.20
CA LEU A 75 -35.38 2.53 31.87
C LEU A 75 -36.07 1.68 30.79
N LYS A 76 -36.39 0.40 31.09
CA LYS A 76 -37.12 -0.49 30.17
C LYS A 76 -38.49 0.04 29.74
N ASP A 77 -39.09 0.93 30.53
CA ASP A 77 -40.42 1.47 30.24
C ASP A 77 -40.33 2.56 29.16
N VAL A 78 -39.17 3.19 28.98
CA VAL A 78 -38.93 4.30 28.02
C VAL A 78 -37.81 4.03 27.01
N ALA A 79 -37.13 2.89 27.08
CA ALA A 79 -36.03 2.55 26.20
C ALA A 79 -35.86 1.04 26.03
N THR A 80 -35.30 0.64 24.89
CA THR A 80 -34.81 -0.72 24.65
C THR A 80 -33.31 -0.75 24.91
N VAL A 81 -32.85 -1.72 25.69
CA VAL A 81 -31.43 -1.89 26.03
C VAL A 81 -30.90 -3.15 25.36
N THR A 82 -29.90 -3.00 24.50
CA THR A 82 -29.29 -4.12 23.77
C THR A 82 -27.77 -4.02 23.80
N LEU A 83 -27.10 -5.17 23.83
CA LEU A 83 -25.67 -5.26 23.55
C LEU A 83 -25.50 -5.39 22.03
N GLY A 84 -24.89 -4.40 21.39
CA GLY A 84 -24.72 -4.34 19.93
C GLY A 84 -23.39 -3.74 19.52
N SER A 85 -23.24 -3.45 18.23
CA SER A 85 -22.04 -2.84 17.66
C SER A 85 -21.92 -1.38 18.11
N SER A 86 -20.68 -0.91 18.28
CA SER A 86 -20.42 0.50 18.62
C SER A 86 -20.64 1.44 17.43
N PHE A 87 -20.48 0.92 16.20
CA PHE A 87 -20.66 1.66 14.97
C PHE A 87 -21.41 0.78 13.95
N TYR A 88 -22.24 1.43 13.14
CA TYR A 88 -23.05 0.82 12.08
C TYR A 88 -22.78 1.52 10.73
N ASP A 89 -21.59 2.11 10.59
CA ASP A 89 -21.15 2.90 9.43
C ASP A 89 -20.37 2.07 8.40
N LEU A 90 -20.28 0.75 8.60
CA LEU A 90 -19.54 -0.17 7.76
C LEU A 90 -20.30 -1.49 7.57
N TYR A 91 -20.38 -1.98 6.33
CA TYR A 91 -20.64 -3.39 6.04
C TYR A 91 -19.38 -4.04 5.47
N SER A 92 -19.13 -5.28 5.89
CA SER A 92 -18.02 -6.10 5.43
C SER A 92 -18.58 -7.46 5.06
N ASP A 93 -18.36 -7.88 3.82
CA ASP A 93 -18.74 -9.20 3.32
C ASP A 93 -17.56 -9.82 2.55
N ILE A 94 -17.50 -11.14 2.53
CA ILE A 94 -16.57 -11.91 1.69
C ILE A 94 -17.35 -12.93 0.88
N ASP A 95 -17.26 -12.83 -0.45
CA ASP A 95 -18.03 -13.63 -1.40
C ASP A 95 -19.54 -13.68 -1.14
N GLY A 96 -20.10 -12.61 -0.56
CA GLY A 96 -21.51 -12.49 -0.21
C GLY A 96 -21.89 -13.05 1.17
N ASN A 97 -20.91 -13.53 1.95
CA ASN A 97 -21.10 -13.94 3.34
C ASN A 97 -20.67 -12.81 4.30
N PRO A 98 -21.43 -12.54 5.39
CA PRO A 98 -21.04 -11.54 6.36
C PRO A 98 -19.66 -11.82 6.96
N SER A 99 -18.80 -10.80 7.00
CA SER A 99 -17.44 -10.92 7.50
C SER A 99 -17.08 -9.75 8.44
N ALA A 100 -15.95 -9.88 9.14
CA ALA A 100 -15.34 -8.78 9.86
C ALA A 100 -13.93 -8.55 9.30
N ALA A 101 -13.72 -7.41 8.66
CA ALA A 101 -12.42 -7.06 8.12
C ALA A 101 -11.49 -6.48 9.19
N ILE A 102 -10.28 -7.02 9.26
CA ILE A 102 -9.21 -6.52 10.12
C ILE A 102 -8.02 -6.17 9.23
N VAL A 103 -7.64 -4.90 9.22
CA VAL A 103 -6.46 -4.42 8.47
C VAL A 103 -5.29 -4.33 9.43
N LEU A 104 -4.23 -5.09 9.16
CA LEU A 104 -2.99 -5.04 9.92
C LEU A 104 -1.98 -4.17 9.19
N LYS A 105 -1.53 -3.10 9.86
CA LYS A 105 -0.48 -2.21 9.35
C LYS A 105 0.86 -2.59 9.95
N GLN A 106 1.86 -2.68 9.09
CA GLN A 106 3.22 -2.98 9.50
C GLN A 106 3.82 -1.82 10.31
N THR A 107 4.49 -2.12 11.42
CA THR A 107 5.26 -1.14 12.18
C THR A 107 6.53 -0.76 11.42
N PRO A 108 6.90 0.54 11.34
CA PRO A 108 8.12 0.98 10.65
C PRO A 108 9.37 0.24 11.14
N GLY A 109 10.20 -0.23 10.20
CA GLY A 109 11.46 -0.93 10.48
C GLY A 109 11.35 -2.42 10.79
N SER A 110 10.13 -2.99 10.82
CA SER A 110 9.96 -4.44 10.92
C SER A 110 10.13 -5.15 9.56
N ASN A 111 10.24 -6.47 9.56
CA ASN A 111 10.25 -7.29 8.34
C ASN A 111 8.82 -7.74 7.99
N ALA A 112 8.37 -7.49 6.76
CA ALA A 112 6.98 -7.77 6.37
C ALA A 112 6.69 -9.28 6.36
N THR A 113 7.56 -10.08 5.72
CA THR A 113 7.42 -11.53 5.63
C THR A 113 7.40 -12.18 7.01
N GLU A 114 8.33 -11.83 7.90
CA GLU A 114 8.39 -12.40 9.25
C GLU A 114 7.14 -12.04 10.08
N VAL A 115 6.65 -10.80 9.96
CA VAL A 115 5.43 -10.37 10.66
C VAL A 115 4.22 -11.13 10.12
N ILE A 116 4.11 -11.29 8.79
CA ILE A 116 3.00 -12.00 8.15
C ILE A 116 3.00 -13.48 8.53
N GLU A 117 4.15 -14.15 8.52
CA GLU A 117 4.28 -15.54 8.98
C GLU A 117 3.81 -15.71 10.42
N LYS A 118 4.28 -14.86 11.33
CA LYS A 118 3.87 -14.87 12.75
C LYS A 118 2.38 -14.59 12.92
N VAL A 119 1.81 -13.70 12.11
CA VAL A 119 0.37 -13.42 12.11
C VAL A 119 -0.41 -14.65 11.64
N LYS A 120 0.00 -15.31 10.54
CA LYS A 120 -0.63 -16.54 10.04
C LYS A 120 -0.57 -17.66 11.08
N GLU A 121 0.59 -17.88 11.68
CA GLU A 121 0.78 -18.86 12.77
C GLU A 121 -0.17 -18.56 13.94
N LYS A 122 -0.26 -17.28 14.35
CA LYS A 122 -1.12 -16.88 15.46
C LYS A 122 -2.61 -17.02 15.12
N LEU A 123 -3.01 -16.75 13.88
CA LEU A 123 -4.39 -16.92 13.42
C LEU A 123 -4.80 -18.39 13.42
N GLU A 124 -3.92 -19.30 12.98
CA GLU A 124 -4.16 -20.75 13.08
C GLU A 124 -4.30 -21.19 14.54
N GLU A 125 -3.42 -20.75 15.45
CA GLU A 125 -3.53 -21.04 16.89
C GLU A 125 -4.88 -20.57 17.47
N ILE A 126 -5.33 -19.36 17.09
CA ILE A 126 -6.60 -18.81 17.57
C ILE A 126 -7.79 -19.56 16.95
N LYS A 127 -7.69 -19.95 15.67
CA LYS A 127 -8.71 -20.74 14.98
C LYS A 127 -8.92 -22.08 15.66
N GLU A 128 -7.86 -22.80 15.99
CA GLU A 128 -7.95 -24.10 16.67
C GLU A 128 -8.47 -23.99 18.11
N SER A 129 -8.09 -22.93 18.83
CA SER A 129 -8.36 -22.81 20.28
C SER A 129 -9.68 -22.11 20.63
N THR A 130 -10.11 -21.14 19.84
CA THR A 130 -11.10 -20.13 20.28
C THR A 130 -12.26 -19.93 19.30
N PHE A 131 -12.12 -20.29 18.02
CA PHE A 131 -13.18 -20.01 17.05
C PHE A 131 -14.45 -20.83 17.33
N PRO A 132 -15.65 -20.21 17.31
CA PRO A 132 -16.90 -20.93 17.36
C PRO A 132 -17.09 -21.85 16.15
N PRO A 133 -17.88 -22.94 16.26
CA PRO A 133 -18.19 -23.80 15.12
C PRO A 133 -18.80 -23.01 13.95
N GLY A 134 -18.24 -23.20 12.75
CA GLY A 134 -18.71 -22.54 11.52
C GLY A 134 -18.11 -21.15 11.25
N MET A 135 -17.22 -20.66 12.13
CA MET A 135 -16.43 -19.45 11.87
C MET A 135 -15.10 -19.84 11.21
N ASP A 136 -14.75 -19.16 10.12
CA ASP A 136 -13.44 -19.28 9.47
C ASP A 136 -12.87 -17.88 9.19
N TYR A 137 -11.63 -17.82 8.71
CA TYR A 137 -10.97 -16.61 8.28
C TYR A 137 -10.37 -16.78 6.88
N GLU A 138 -10.25 -15.67 6.16
CA GLU A 138 -9.55 -15.61 4.89
C GLU A 138 -8.61 -14.40 4.89
N VAL A 139 -7.42 -14.57 4.30
CA VAL A 139 -6.46 -13.49 4.15
C VAL A 139 -6.72 -12.80 2.81
N SER A 140 -7.55 -11.76 2.83
CA SER A 140 -7.96 -11.06 1.60
C SER A 140 -6.89 -10.17 0.99
N TYR A 141 -5.82 -9.84 1.71
CA TYR A 141 -4.73 -9.00 1.19
C TYR A 141 -3.42 -9.41 1.85
N ASP A 142 -2.48 -9.91 1.05
CA ASP A 142 -1.17 -10.36 1.53
C ASP A 142 -0.07 -9.95 0.56
N VAL A 143 0.78 -9.03 1.00
CA VAL A 143 1.96 -8.58 0.25
C VAL A 143 3.09 -9.62 0.21
N SER A 144 3.12 -10.62 1.12
CA SER A 144 4.18 -11.65 1.12
C SER A 144 4.11 -12.53 -0.11
N ASN A 145 2.91 -12.87 -0.60
CA ASN A 145 2.70 -13.71 -1.78
C ASN A 145 3.42 -13.13 -3.01
N PHE A 146 3.29 -11.82 -3.25
CA PHE A 146 3.98 -11.14 -4.33
C PHE A 146 5.50 -11.09 -4.12
N LEU A 147 5.95 -10.81 -2.90
CA LEU A 147 7.38 -10.74 -2.56
C LEU A 147 8.07 -12.10 -2.71
N GLU A 148 7.46 -13.17 -2.23
CA GLU A 148 7.97 -14.54 -2.32
C GLU A 148 8.07 -14.99 -3.77
N ALA A 149 7.00 -14.83 -4.56
CA ALA A 149 7.00 -15.16 -5.99
C ALA A 149 8.06 -14.35 -6.75
N SER A 150 8.23 -13.07 -6.42
CA SER A 150 9.24 -12.21 -7.03
C SER A 150 10.67 -12.67 -6.67
N ILE A 151 10.92 -13.04 -5.41
CA ILE A 151 12.22 -13.56 -4.99
C ILE A 151 12.52 -14.91 -5.67
N GLU A 152 11.55 -15.82 -5.69
CA GLU A 152 11.67 -17.12 -6.37
C GLU A 152 12.02 -16.94 -7.85
N GLN A 153 11.30 -16.06 -8.56
CA GLN A 153 11.55 -15.78 -9.97
C GLN A 153 12.94 -15.19 -10.20
N VAL A 154 13.40 -14.30 -9.31
CA VAL A 154 14.75 -13.74 -9.41
C VAL A 154 15.82 -14.78 -9.13
N LEU A 155 15.61 -15.71 -8.19
CA LEU A 155 16.53 -16.83 -7.95
C LEU A 155 16.60 -17.79 -9.15
N HIS A 156 15.46 -18.10 -9.78
CA HIS A 156 15.42 -18.83 -11.04
C HIS A 156 16.23 -18.12 -12.13
N THR A 157 16.00 -16.81 -12.30
CA THR A 157 16.71 -15.98 -13.28
C THR A 157 18.22 -15.94 -12.98
N LEU A 158 18.62 -15.88 -11.71
CA LEU A 158 20.01 -15.91 -11.28
C LEU A 158 20.68 -17.23 -11.68
N PHE A 159 20.00 -18.36 -11.47
CA PHE A 159 20.50 -19.67 -11.88
C PHE A 159 20.60 -19.81 -13.41
N GLU A 160 19.58 -19.38 -14.14
CA GLU A 160 19.57 -19.37 -15.61
C GLU A 160 20.70 -18.51 -16.18
N ALA A 161 20.86 -17.29 -15.66
CA ALA A 161 21.95 -16.39 -16.04
C ALA A 161 23.31 -17.04 -15.80
N PHE A 162 23.53 -17.66 -14.64
CA PHE A 162 24.77 -18.37 -14.32
C PHE A 162 25.07 -19.52 -15.31
N VAL A 163 24.06 -20.32 -15.66
CA VAL A 163 24.19 -21.41 -16.64
C VAL A 163 24.49 -20.86 -18.03
N LEU A 164 23.77 -19.81 -18.47
CA LEU A 164 23.99 -19.18 -19.76
C LEU A 164 25.37 -18.57 -19.88
N VAL A 165 25.84 -17.83 -18.86
CA VAL A 165 27.21 -17.29 -18.84
C VAL A 165 28.24 -18.42 -18.91
N SER A 166 28.08 -19.49 -18.11
CA SER A 166 28.97 -20.64 -18.15
C SER A 166 29.01 -21.33 -19.52
N LEU A 167 27.87 -21.42 -20.21
CA LEU A 167 27.77 -21.98 -21.56
C LEU A 167 28.47 -21.10 -22.60
N VAL A 168 28.28 -19.77 -22.52
CA VAL A 168 28.96 -18.82 -23.41
C VAL A 168 30.47 -18.89 -23.21
N VAL A 169 30.96 -18.91 -21.96
CA VAL A 169 32.39 -19.08 -21.66
C VAL A 169 32.92 -20.41 -22.19
N PHE A 170 32.13 -21.50 -22.07
CA PHE A 170 32.50 -22.80 -22.64
C PHE A 170 32.65 -22.75 -24.16
N LEU A 171 31.79 -22.00 -24.85
CA LEU A 171 31.84 -21.81 -26.29
C LEU A 171 33.13 -21.12 -26.73
N PHE A 172 33.61 -20.13 -25.96
CA PHE A 172 34.84 -19.39 -26.27
C PHE A 172 36.12 -20.14 -25.89
N LEU A 173 36.15 -20.82 -24.75
CA LEU A 173 37.36 -21.49 -24.25
C LEU A 173 37.52 -22.91 -24.78
N GLY A 174 36.44 -23.56 -25.24
CA GLY A 174 36.45 -24.89 -25.85
C GLY A 174 36.85 -26.07 -24.94
N ASP A 175 37.18 -25.80 -23.67
CA ASP A 175 37.60 -26.79 -22.68
C ASP A 175 36.87 -26.59 -21.34
N PHE A 176 36.38 -27.70 -20.78
CA PHE A 176 35.60 -27.71 -19.55
C PHE A 176 36.38 -27.20 -18.34
N ARG A 177 37.68 -27.49 -18.24
CA ARG A 177 38.52 -27.07 -17.11
C ARG A 177 38.79 -25.57 -17.16
N SER A 178 39.04 -25.04 -18.35
CA SER A 178 39.24 -23.61 -18.56
C SER A 178 37.96 -22.83 -18.22
N THR A 179 36.80 -23.36 -18.61
CA THR A 179 35.49 -22.79 -18.29
C THR A 179 35.17 -22.81 -16.80
N LEU A 180 35.58 -23.87 -16.09
CA LEU A 180 35.34 -24.01 -14.66
C LEU A 180 36.01 -22.87 -13.86
N ILE A 181 37.11 -22.29 -14.35
CA ILE A 181 37.85 -21.26 -13.63
C ILE A 181 37.00 -19.97 -13.49
N PRO A 182 36.51 -19.33 -14.58
CA PRO A 182 35.61 -18.18 -14.44
C PRO A 182 34.27 -18.55 -13.79
N THR A 183 33.74 -19.75 -14.03
CA THR A 183 32.49 -20.22 -13.39
C THR A 183 32.62 -20.29 -11.86
N LEU A 184 33.78 -20.66 -11.31
CA LEU A 184 34.01 -20.67 -9.86
C LEU A 184 34.24 -19.26 -9.27
N ALA A 185 34.64 -18.28 -10.07
CA ALA A 185 34.81 -16.91 -9.63
C ALA A 185 33.47 -16.24 -9.27
N VAL A 186 32.37 -16.63 -9.94
CA VAL A 186 31.03 -16.07 -9.70
C VAL A 186 30.52 -16.34 -8.29
N PRO A 187 30.39 -17.59 -7.82
CA PRO A 187 29.87 -17.84 -6.48
C PRO A 187 30.72 -17.19 -5.40
N VAL A 188 32.04 -17.18 -5.54
CA VAL A 188 32.95 -16.57 -4.55
C VAL A 188 32.70 -15.07 -4.44
N SER A 189 32.57 -14.37 -5.57
CA SER A 189 32.35 -12.92 -5.59
C SER A 189 30.94 -12.54 -5.13
N LEU A 190 29.91 -13.29 -5.55
CA LEU A 190 28.53 -13.04 -5.12
C LEU A 190 28.32 -13.36 -3.64
N ILE A 191 28.84 -14.49 -3.14
CA ILE A 191 28.77 -14.84 -1.72
C ILE A 191 29.53 -13.82 -0.87
N GLY A 192 30.71 -13.40 -1.33
CA GLY A 192 31.47 -12.32 -0.69
C GLY A 192 30.71 -11.00 -0.68
N THR A 193 29.89 -10.72 -1.69
CA THR A 193 29.08 -9.50 -1.74
C THR A 193 28.09 -9.47 -0.57
N PHE A 194 27.45 -10.60 -0.22
CA PHE A 194 26.56 -10.67 0.94
C PHE A 194 27.27 -10.33 2.26
N PHE A 195 28.55 -10.66 2.42
CA PHE A 195 29.32 -10.28 3.60
C PHE A 195 29.42 -8.76 3.75
N PHE A 196 29.73 -8.04 2.66
CA PHE A 196 29.78 -6.58 2.70
C PHE A 196 28.38 -5.98 2.82
N MET A 197 27.37 -6.55 2.16
CA MET A 197 25.98 -6.11 2.35
C MET A 197 25.58 -6.15 3.82
N LEU A 198 25.92 -7.23 4.52
CA LEU A 198 25.68 -7.37 5.96
C LEU A 198 26.45 -6.30 6.76
N LEU A 199 27.72 -6.04 6.42
CA LEU A 199 28.54 -5.02 7.09
C LEU A 199 27.99 -3.59 6.93
N PHE A 200 27.37 -3.30 5.79
CA PHE A 200 26.70 -2.02 5.53
C PHE A 200 25.23 -1.99 5.98
N GLY A 201 24.73 -3.05 6.63
CA GLY A 201 23.35 -3.13 7.13
C GLY A 201 22.30 -3.15 6.01
N MET A 202 22.66 -3.64 4.83
CA MET A 202 21.74 -3.78 3.70
C MET A 202 20.97 -5.10 3.79
N SER A 203 19.70 -5.08 3.38
CA SER A 203 18.86 -6.27 3.31
C SER A 203 18.96 -6.95 1.95
N ILE A 204 18.56 -8.22 1.89
CA ILE A 204 18.25 -8.89 0.63
C ILE A 204 16.84 -8.48 0.24
N ASN A 205 16.70 -7.89 -0.94
CA ASN A 205 15.44 -7.48 -1.54
C ASN A 205 15.55 -7.52 -3.08
N LEU A 206 14.44 -7.26 -3.77
CA LEU A 206 14.38 -7.33 -5.24
C LEU A 206 15.45 -6.49 -5.96
N ILE A 207 15.74 -5.27 -5.47
CA ILE A 207 16.72 -4.37 -6.09
C ILE A 207 18.13 -4.93 -5.95
N THR A 208 18.48 -5.41 -4.75
CA THR A 208 19.80 -6.02 -4.50
C THR A 208 19.97 -7.34 -5.26
N LEU A 209 18.90 -8.13 -5.40
CA LEU A 209 18.95 -9.37 -6.19
C LEU A 209 19.08 -9.08 -7.69
N PHE A 210 18.38 -8.08 -8.23
CA PHE A 210 18.59 -7.62 -9.61
C PHE A 210 20.01 -7.12 -9.85
N ALA A 211 20.59 -6.37 -8.90
CA ALA A 211 21.98 -5.97 -8.95
C ALA A 211 22.91 -7.20 -9.01
N LEU A 212 22.65 -8.25 -8.22
CA LEU A 212 23.45 -9.48 -8.25
C LEU A 212 23.30 -10.24 -9.58
N VAL A 213 22.09 -10.30 -10.16
CA VAL A 213 21.87 -10.90 -11.48
C VAL A 213 22.68 -10.18 -12.56
N LEU A 214 22.64 -8.85 -12.58
CA LEU A 214 23.45 -8.05 -13.51
C LEU A 214 24.95 -8.22 -13.24
N ALA A 215 25.33 -8.32 -11.97
CA ALA A 215 26.72 -8.48 -11.57
C ALA A 215 27.32 -9.78 -12.10
N ILE A 216 26.56 -10.86 -12.33
CA ILE A 216 27.08 -12.12 -12.89
C ILE A 216 27.86 -11.87 -14.19
N GLY A 217 27.33 -11.06 -15.10
CA GLY A 217 28.04 -10.75 -16.36
C GLY A 217 29.37 -10.04 -16.09
N VAL A 218 29.31 -8.97 -15.30
CA VAL A 218 30.47 -8.10 -15.02
C VAL A 218 31.54 -8.81 -14.19
N VAL A 219 31.14 -9.67 -13.25
CA VAL A 219 32.04 -10.40 -12.34
C VAL A 219 32.88 -11.42 -13.09
N VAL A 220 32.37 -11.99 -14.18
CA VAL A 220 33.08 -13.04 -14.94
C VAL A 220 34.11 -12.43 -15.89
N ASP A 221 33.92 -11.18 -16.32
CA ASP A 221 34.79 -10.50 -17.29
C ASP A 221 36.27 -10.53 -16.89
N ASP A 222 36.60 -10.09 -15.67
CA ASP A 222 37.99 -10.05 -15.21
C ASP A 222 38.63 -11.47 -15.16
N ALA A 223 37.83 -12.48 -14.78
CA ALA A 223 38.29 -13.86 -14.74
C ALA A 223 38.48 -14.46 -16.15
N ILE A 224 37.59 -14.13 -17.10
CA ILE A 224 37.73 -14.54 -18.51
C ILE A 224 39.01 -13.94 -19.09
N VAL A 225 39.24 -12.64 -18.92
CA VAL A 225 40.41 -11.95 -19.48
C VAL A 225 41.71 -12.59 -19.00
N VAL A 226 41.80 -12.96 -17.72
CA VAL A 226 42.97 -13.67 -17.18
C VAL A 226 43.12 -15.05 -17.81
N VAL A 227 42.04 -15.85 -17.86
CA VAL A 227 42.09 -17.22 -18.39
C VAL A 227 42.42 -17.23 -19.88
N GLU A 228 41.83 -16.33 -20.66
CA GLU A 228 42.07 -16.17 -22.09
C GLU A 228 43.53 -15.77 -22.36
N ALA A 229 44.05 -14.77 -21.64
CA ALA A 229 45.44 -14.34 -21.80
C ALA A 229 46.44 -15.44 -21.43
N VAL A 230 46.16 -16.24 -20.38
CA VAL A 230 46.99 -17.40 -20.03
C VAL A 230 46.92 -18.45 -21.13
N HIS A 231 45.73 -18.72 -21.67
CA HIS A 231 45.54 -19.65 -22.77
C HIS A 231 46.31 -19.22 -24.03
N GLU A 232 46.23 -17.95 -24.40
CA GLU A 232 46.96 -17.37 -25.52
C GLU A 232 48.47 -17.52 -25.36
N LYS A 233 49.03 -17.22 -24.18
CA LYS A 233 50.48 -17.40 -23.92
C LYS A 233 50.92 -18.85 -23.91
N MET A 234 50.11 -19.75 -23.36
CA MET A 234 50.38 -21.18 -23.44
C MET A 234 50.40 -21.67 -24.88
N HIS A 235 49.51 -21.16 -25.74
CA HIS A 235 49.40 -21.58 -27.13
C HIS A 235 50.48 -20.96 -28.04
N THR A 236 50.86 -19.70 -27.81
CA THR A 236 51.84 -18.96 -28.64
C THR A 236 53.28 -19.22 -28.25
N LYS A 237 53.58 -19.32 -26.94
CA LYS A 237 54.95 -19.49 -26.42
C LYS A 237 55.25 -20.90 -25.91
N HIS A 238 54.27 -21.81 -25.94
CA HIS A 238 54.41 -23.20 -25.46
C HIS A 238 54.93 -23.31 -24.01
N LEU A 239 54.48 -22.40 -23.14
CA LEU A 239 54.87 -22.34 -21.75
C LEU A 239 54.03 -23.30 -20.88
N SER A 240 54.57 -23.70 -19.73
CA SER A 240 53.79 -24.41 -18.71
C SER A 240 52.73 -23.47 -18.08
N PRO A 241 51.60 -24.00 -17.57
CA PRO A 241 50.52 -23.18 -17.01
C PRO A 241 51.00 -22.19 -15.95
N TYR A 242 51.92 -22.62 -15.07
CA TYR A 242 52.47 -21.77 -14.02
C TYR A 242 53.27 -20.58 -14.58
N VAL A 243 54.17 -20.83 -15.54
CA VAL A 243 55.02 -19.77 -16.14
C VAL A 243 54.18 -18.82 -16.99
N ALA A 244 53.24 -19.35 -17.77
CA ALA A 244 52.30 -18.55 -18.55
C ALA A 244 51.47 -17.62 -17.66
N THR A 245 50.95 -18.16 -16.54
CA THR A 245 50.20 -17.37 -15.55
C THR A 245 51.05 -16.25 -14.95
N GLN A 246 52.29 -16.56 -14.53
CA GLN A 246 53.18 -15.54 -13.96
C GLN A 246 53.46 -14.41 -14.95
N GLU A 247 53.65 -14.73 -16.23
CA GLU A 247 53.92 -13.74 -17.27
C GLU A 247 52.68 -12.88 -17.56
N VAL A 248 51.49 -13.48 -17.63
CA VAL A 248 50.23 -12.76 -17.85
C VAL A 248 49.91 -11.81 -16.69
N MET A 249 50.12 -12.25 -15.45
CA MET A 249 49.87 -11.40 -14.29
C MET A 249 50.80 -10.17 -14.25
N HIS A 250 52.01 -10.24 -14.81
CA HIS A 250 52.87 -9.05 -14.91
C HIS A 250 52.36 -8.03 -15.95
N GLU A 251 51.63 -8.48 -16.97
CA GLU A 251 51.17 -7.62 -18.07
C GLU A 251 49.78 -7.02 -17.81
N ILE A 252 48.84 -7.83 -17.31
CA ILE A 252 47.41 -7.49 -17.31
C ILE A 252 46.90 -7.02 -15.93
N SER A 253 47.64 -7.23 -14.83
CA SER A 253 47.20 -6.81 -13.49
C SER A 253 46.80 -5.33 -13.41
N GLY A 254 47.57 -4.45 -14.04
CA GLY A 254 47.26 -3.02 -14.08
C GLY A 254 45.97 -2.70 -14.84
N ALA A 255 45.68 -3.45 -15.90
CA ALA A 255 44.45 -3.31 -16.68
C ALA A 255 43.22 -3.78 -15.89
N ILE A 256 43.31 -4.92 -15.19
CA ILE A 256 42.23 -5.43 -14.32
C ILE A 256 41.91 -4.40 -13.24
N ILE A 257 42.93 -3.91 -12.52
CA ILE A 257 42.75 -2.89 -11.49
C ILE A 257 42.09 -1.62 -12.05
N ALA A 258 42.48 -1.19 -13.26
CA ALA A 258 41.88 -0.03 -13.91
C ALA A 258 40.41 -0.27 -14.28
N ILE A 259 40.07 -1.44 -14.82
CA ILE A 259 38.69 -1.84 -15.16
C ILE A 259 37.83 -1.84 -13.89
N THR A 260 38.30 -2.52 -12.83
CA THR A 260 37.59 -2.58 -11.53
C THR A 260 37.35 -1.18 -10.97
N MET A 261 38.36 -0.29 -10.99
CA MET A 261 38.21 1.08 -10.50
C MET A 261 37.26 1.92 -11.33
N VAL A 262 37.33 1.85 -12.66
CA VAL A 262 36.44 2.62 -13.56
C VAL A 262 34.99 2.19 -13.38
N MET A 263 34.73 0.88 -13.35
CA MET A 263 33.38 0.35 -13.15
C MET A 263 32.83 0.72 -11.77
N THR A 264 33.66 0.64 -10.73
CA THR A 264 33.29 1.09 -9.38
C THR A 264 32.99 2.59 -9.33
N ALA A 265 33.79 3.42 -10.02
CA ALA A 265 33.64 4.87 -10.04
C ALA A 265 32.33 5.34 -10.69
N VAL A 266 31.69 4.53 -11.53
CA VAL A 266 30.36 4.83 -12.08
C VAL A 266 29.27 4.68 -11.01
N PHE A 267 29.38 3.67 -10.13
CA PHE A 267 28.32 3.35 -9.17
C PHE A 267 28.44 4.12 -7.84
N VAL A 268 29.65 4.37 -7.34
CA VAL A 268 29.85 5.02 -6.04
C VAL A 268 29.19 6.41 -5.95
N PRO A 269 29.31 7.32 -6.94
CA PRO A 269 28.68 8.64 -6.86
C PRO A 269 27.15 8.58 -6.77
N VAL A 270 26.54 7.60 -7.45
CA VAL A 270 25.09 7.41 -7.53
C VAL A 270 24.51 7.02 -6.15
N THR A 271 25.33 6.47 -5.24
CA THR A 271 24.93 6.13 -3.86
C THR A 271 24.67 7.34 -2.97
N PHE A 272 25.16 8.54 -3.35
CA PHE A 272 24.95 9.79 -2.61
C PHE A 272 23.69 10.56 -3.01
N MET A 273 22.93 10.05 -3.99
CA MET A 273 21.66 10.65 -4.36
C MET A 273 20.68 10.61 -3.17
N THR A 274 19.93 11.69 -2.99
CA THR A 274 18.94 11.83 -1.92
C THR A 274 17.52 11.53 -2.43
N GLY A 275 16.55 11.46 -1.51
CA GLY A 275 15.16 11.20 -1.82
C GLY A 275 14.86 9.73 -2.15
N PRO A 276 13.61 9.41 -2.55
CA PRO A 276 13.18 8.03 -2.80
C PRO A 276 14.04 7.33 -3.86
N VAL A 277 14.28 8.01 -4.99
CA VAL A 277 15.15 7.54 -6.10
C VAL A 277 16.55 7.18 -5.60
N GLY A 278 17.11 7.99 -4.69
CA GLY A 278 18.43 7.75 -4.10
C GLY A 278 18.52 6.46 -3.28
N VAL A 279 17.42 6.03 -2.64
CA VAL A 279 17.39 4.76 -1.88
C VAL A 279 17.54 3.56 -2.82
N PHE A 280 16.84 3.56 -3.96
CA PHE A 280 16.96 2.50 -4.98
C PHE A 280 18.39 2.42 -5.51
N TYR A 281 18.93 3.57 -5.92
CA TYR A 281 20.27 3.68 -6.48
C TYR A 281 21.37 3.32 -5.50
N ARG A 282 21.20 3.65 -4.21
CA ARG A 282 22.15 3.27 -3.16
C ARG A 282 22.24 1.75 -3.01
N GLN A 283 21.09 1.06 -2.96
CA GLN A 283 21.08 -0.40 -2.86
C GLN A 283 21.70 -1.06 -4.09
N PHE A 284 21.25 -0.66 -5.29
CA PHE A 284 21.77 -1.19 -6.53
C PHE A 284 23.27 -0.91 -6.71
N GLY A 285 23.69 0.34 -6.52
CA GLY A 285 25.05 0.79 -6.75
C GLY A 285 26.05 0.20 -5.75
N LEU A 286 25.70 0.09 -4.47
CA LEU A 286 26.57 -0.53 -3.46
C LEU A 286 26.74 -2.03 -3.72
N THR A 287 25.67 -2.75 -4.03
CA THR A 287 25.74 -4.18 -4.36
C THR A 287 26.61 -4.43 -5.60
N MET A 288 26.44 -3.65 -6.67
CA MET A 288 27.27 -3.72 -7.88
C MET A 288 28.74 -3.40 -7.57
N ALA A 289 29.02 -2.28 -6.90
CA ALA A 289 30.37 -1.85 -6.58
C ALA A 289 31.14 -2.90 -5.75
N MET A 290 30.50 -3.46 -4.72
CA MET A 290 31.11 -4.51 -3.88
C MET A 290 31.38 -5.78 -4.68
N SER A 291 30.45 -6.18 -5.54
CA SER A 291 30.60 -7.37 -6.39
C SER A 291 31.74 -7.22 -7.39
N ILE A 292 31.86 -6.04 -8.02
CA ILE A 292 32.94 -5.72 -8.96
C ILE A 292 34.30 -5.68 -8.26
N ILE A 293 34.40 -5.02 -7.11
CA ILE A 293 35.66 -4.97 -6.33
C ILE A 293 36.10 -6.39 -5.96
N LEU A 294 35.16 -7.23 -5.49
CA LEU A 294 35.45 -8.61 -5.16
C LEU A 294 35.85 -9.44 -6.36
N SER A 295 35.19 -9.25 -7.51
CA SER A 295 35.59 -9.90 -8.77
C SER A 295 37.04 -9.57 -9.13
N GLY A 296 37.43 -8.29 -9.09
CA GLY A 296 38.81 -7.88 -9.36
C GLY A 296 39.81 -8.53 -8.41
N VAL A 297 39.47 -8.61 -7.12
CA VAL A 297 40.30 -9.32 -6.12
C VAL A 297 40.42 -10.81 -6.46
N VAL A 298 39.31 -11.47 -6.81
CA VAL A 298 39.28 -12.90 -7.19
C VAL A 298 40.08 -13.14 -8.48
N ALA A 299 39.97 -12.25 -9.47
CA ALA A 299 40.70 -12.32 -10.73
C ALA A 299 42.22 -12.15 -10.55
N LEU A 300 42.66 -11.36 -9.57
CA LEU A 300 44.07 -11.18 -9.26
C LEU A 300 44.66 -12.26 -8.34
N THR A 301 43.81 -13.03 -7.65
CA THR A 301 44.26 -13.98 -6.61
C THR A 301 43.88 -15.42 -6.89
N LEU A 302 42.59 -15.75 -6.91
CA LEU A 302 42.08 -17.10 -7.08
C LEU A 302 42.20 -17.58 -8.53
N THR A 303 41.83 -16.75 -9.50
CA THR A 303 41.86 -17.10 -10.92
C THR A 303 43.25 -17.54 -11.40
N PRO A 304 44.36 -16.83 -11.09
CA PRO A 304 45.70 -17.23 -11.51
C PRO A 304 46.14 -18.55 -10.85
N VAL A 305 45.80 -18.76 -9.57
CA VAL A 305 46.09 -20.02 -8.87
C VAL A 305 45.36 -21.19 -9.53
N LEU A 306 44.08 -21.01 -9.85
CA LEU A 306 43.29 -22.02 -10.55
C LEU A 306 43.80 -22.26 -11.98
N CYS A 307 44.26 -21.22 -12.70
CA CYS A 307 44.92 -21.36 -14.00
C CYS A 307 46.15 -22.25 -13.90
N ALA A 308 47.04 -21.99 -12.94
CA ALA A 308 48.26 -22.77 -12.75
C ALA A 308 47.98 -24.23 -12.35
N MET A 309 46.89 -24.51 -11.63
CA MET A 309 46.52 -25.84 -11.14
C MET A 309 45.69 -26.68 -12.12
N LEU A 310 44.74 -26.06 -12.83
CA LEU A 310 43.71 -26.77 -13.60
C LEU A 310 43.97 -26.79 -15.11
N LEU A 311 44.63 -25.76 -15.66
CA LEU A 311 44.93 -25.70 -17.09
C LEU A 311 45.94 -26.77 -17.48
N LYS A 312 45.74 -27.36 -18.65
CA LYS A 312 46.65 -28.34 -19.23
C LYS A 312 47.23 -27.78 -20.53
N PRO A 313 48.53 -28.02 -20.80
CA PRO A 313 49.10 -27.76 -22.11
C PRO A 313 48.29 -28.50 -23.18
N HIS A 314 47.86 -27.77 -24.21
CA HIS A 314 47.20 -28.37 -25.37
C HIS A 314 48.23 -29.18 -26.15
N ASP A 315 47.95 -30.46 -26.41
CA ASP A 315 48.81 -31.33 -27.21
C ASP A 315 48.42 -31.18 -28.70
N PRO A 316 49.27 -30.58 -29.56
CA PRO A 316 48.94 -30.29 -30.96
C PRO A 316 48.63 -31.55 -31.79
N HIS A 317 48.98 -32.74 -31.28
CA HIS A 317 48.85 -34.01 -32.00
C HIS A 317 47.59 -34.81 -31.64
N ARG A 318 46.78 -34.36 -30.68
CA ARG A 318 45.59 -35.10 -30.24
C ARG A 318 44.37 -34.74 -31.09
N LYS A 319 44.25 -35.35 -32.27
CA LYS A 319 43.04 -35.30 -33.10
C LYS A 319 41.88 -36.01 -32.40
N SER A 320 41.13 -35.30 -31.56
CA SER A 320 39.87 -35.79 -31.00
C SER A 320 38.83 -35.91 -32.10
N ARG A 321 38.22 -37.09 -32.27
CA ARG A 321 37.14 -37.36 -33.24
C ARG A 321 35.74 -37.07 -32.67
N SER A 322 35.65 -36.23 -31.63
CA SER A 322 34.37 -35.87 -31.02
C SER A 322 33.63 -34.84 -31.89
N PRO A 323 32.33 -35.04 -32.19
CA PRO A 323 31.51 -34.06 -32.93
C PRO A 323 31.55 -32.65 -32.31
N LEU A 324 31.66 -32.59 -30.98
CA LEU A 324 31.74 -31.34 -30.23
C LEU A 324 33.05 -30.56 -30.53
N VAL A 325 34.18 -31.26 -30.59
CA VAL A 325 35.49 -30.66 -30.89
C VAL A 325 35.54 -30.16 -32.34
N TRP A 326 34.90 -30.87 -33.26
CA TRP A 326 34.78 -30.43 -34.65
C TRP A 326 33.91 -29.16 -34.77
N ALA A 327 32.80 -29.07 -34.02
CA ALA A 327 31.96 -27.88 -33.97
C ALA A 327 32.71 -26.67 -33.40
N LEU A 328 33.46 -26.84 -32.31
CA LEU A 328 34.30 -25.79 -31.73
C LEU A 328 35.39 -25.32 -32.70
N GLN A 329 36.05 -26.23 -33.41
CA GLN A 329 37.05 -25.86 -34.44
C GLN A 329 36.47 -25.08 -35.63
N LEU A 330 35.20 -25.31 -35.97
CA LEU A 330 34.49 -24.51 -36.97
C LEU A 330 34.23 -23.10 -36.46
N ILE A 331 33.82 -22.98 -35.19
CA ILE A 331 33.60 -21.70 -34.53
C ILE A 331 34.90 -20.90 -34.45
N ASP A 332 36.01 -21.50 -34.02
CA ASP A 332 37.31 -20.83 -33.97
C ASP A 332 37.74 -20.29 -35.33
N LYS A 333 37.54 -21.07 -36.40
CA LYS A 333 37.82 -20.63 -37.78
C LYS A 333 36.91 -19.49 -38.21
N ALA A 334 35.64 -19.50 -37.80
CA ALA A 334 34.70 -18.43 -38.08
C ALA A 334 35.11 -17.15 -37.34
N ILE A 335 35.43 -17.25 -36.05
CA ILE A 335 35.92 -16.14 -35.22
C ILE A 335 37.18 -15.55 -35.85
N GLY A 336 38.18 -16.38 -36.19
CA GLY A 336 39.41 -15.89 -36.82
C GLY A 336 39.17 -15.13 -38.14
N LYS A 337 38.21 -15.56 -38.96
CA LYS A 337 37.80 -14.83 -40.17
C LYS A 337 37.13 -13.49 -39.83
N ILE A 338 36.27 -13.46 -38.82
CA ILE A 338 35.60 -12.25 -38.36
C ILE A 338 36.62 -11.26 -37.81
N THR A 339 37.55 -11.70 -36.95
CA THR A 339 38.61 -10.86 -36.37
C THR A 339 39.53 -10.31 -37.45
N GLY A 340 39.92 -11.12 -38.44
CA GLY A 340 40.71 -10.67 -39.58
C GLY A 340 39.96 -9.64 -40.45
N GLY A 341 38.67 -9.85 -40.67
CA GLY A 341 37.80 -8.89 -41.37
C GLY A 341 37.66 -7.58 -40.61
N TYR A 342 37.43 -7.65 -39.29
CA TYR A 342 37.36 -6.50 -38.39
C TYR A 342 38.66 -5.69 -38.41
N ALA A 343 39.82 -6.33 -38.28
CA ALA A 343 41.13 -5.66 -38.34
C ALA A 343 41.38 -4.98 -39.71
N ALA A 344 40.98 -5.62 -40.80
CA ALA A 344 41.10 -5.05 -42.15
C ALA A 344 40.20 -3.82 -42.35
N VAL A 345 39.02 -3.78 -41.72
CA VAL A 345 38.12 -2.62 -41.73
C VAL A 345 38.67 -1.52 -40.83
N LEU A 346 39.08 -1.86 -39.61
CA LEU A 346 39.59 -0.92 -38.62
C LEU A 346 40.84 -0.18 -39.11
N SER A 347 41.79 -0.90 -39.70
CA SER A 347 43.03 -0.32 -40.27
C SER A 347 42.76 0.70 -41.38
N ARG A 348 41.63 0.59 -42.09
CA ARG A 348 41.19 1.57 -43.10
C ARG A 348 40.47 2.77 -42.48
N ILE A 349 39.66 2.55 -41.45
CA ILE A 349 38.84 3.60 -40.83
C ILE A 349 39.64 4.46 -39.86
N ILE A 350 40.64 3.90 -39.17
CA ILE A 350 41.41 4.62 -38.14
C ILE A 350 42.15 5.86 -38.69
N THR A 351 42.45 5.87 -39.98
CA THR A 351 43.09 7.02 -40.65
C THR A 351 42.09 8.12 -41.03
N LEU A 352 40.79 7.82 -41.06
CA LEU A 352 39.70 8.74 -41.42
C LEU A 352 39.20 9.53 -40.21
N ARG A 353 40.09 10.33 -39.59
CA ARG A 353 39.80 11.10 -38.36
C ARG A 353 38.51 11.93 -38.44
N LEU A 354 38.25 12.56 -39.59
CA LEU A 354 37.04 13.36 -39.80
C LEU A 354 35.78 12.48 -39.79
N ALA A 355 35.81 11.31 -40.43
CA ALA A 355 34.69 10.37 -40.42
C ALA A 355 34.42 9.81 -39.02
N THR A 356 35.48 9.53 -38.25
CA THR A 356 35.35 9.11 -36.84
C THR A 356 34.71 10.21 -35.99
N MET A 357 35.18 11.46 -36.13
CA MET A 357 34.59 12.61 -35.41
C MET A 357 33.14 12.88 -35.80
N LEU A 358 32.81 12.77 -37.10
CA LEU A 358 31.43 12.91 -37.58
C LEU A 358 30.53 11.79 -37.05
N THR A 359 31.03 10.56 -36.98
CA THR A 359 30.29 9.44 -36.41
C THR A 359 30.03 9.65 -34.91
N ILE A 360 31.05 10.05 -34.14
CA ILE A 360 30.89 10.38 -32.71
C ILE A 360 29.91 11.54 -32.52
N GLY A 361 30.04 12.60 -33.32
CA GLY A 361 29.10 13.72 -33.32
C GLY A 361 27.68 13.28 -33.67
N GLY A 362 27.54 12.38 -34.65
CA GLY A 362 26.25 11.78 -35.04
C GLY A 362 25.62 10.97 -33.92
N PHE A 363 26.38 10.15 -33.20
CA PHE A 363 25.89 9.45 -32.01
C PHE A 363 25.53 10.42 -30.88
N ALA A 364 26.34 11.45 -30.63
CA ALA A 364 26.03 12.44 -29.61
C ALA A 364 24.72 13.19 -29.91
N VAL A 365 24.54 13.63 -31.17
CA VAL A 365 23.28 14.26 -31.63
C VAL A 365 22.13 13.26 -31.56
N GLY A 366 22.34 12.01 -31.97
CA GLY A 366 21.34 10.95 -31.88
C GLY A 366 20.88 10.70 -30.44
N ILE A 367 21.81 10.66 -29.48
CA ILE A 367 21.50 10.51 -28.06
C ILE A 367 20.66 11.69 -27.57
N LEU A 368 21.03 12.93 -27.93
CA LEU A 368 20.27 14.13 -27.55
C LEU A 368 18.84 14.11 -28.13
N LEU A 369 18.69 13.68 -29.39
CA LEU A 369 17.38 13.55 -30.04
C LEU A 369 16.52 12.48 -29.38
N VAL A 370 17.09 11.29 -29.14
CA VAL A 370 16.37 10.17 -28.52
C VAL A 370 15.97 10.50 -27.08
N ASN A 371 16.86 11.12 -26.31
CA ASN A 371 16.57 11.57 -24.94
C ASN A 371 15.48 12.65 -24.88
N GLY A 372 15.33 13.45 -25.94
CA GLY A 372 14.24 14.43 -26.05
C GLY A 372 12.87 13.84 -26.37
N ILE A 373 12.80 12.59 -26.85
CA ILE A 373 11.55 11.95 -27.30
C ILE A 373 11.08 10.86 -26.30
N LEU A 374 12.00 10.22 -25.59
CA LEU A 374 11.69 9.15 -24.64
C LEU A 374 10.84 9.66 -23.46
N PRO A 375 9.64 9.11 -23.24
CA PRO A 375 8.80 9.49 -22.11
C PRO A 375 9.44 9.12 -20.78
N SER A 376 9.39 10.03 -19.81
CA SER A 376 9.85 9.77 -18.44
C SER A 376 8.80 9.00 -17.64
N GLY A 377 9.25 8.15 -16.73
CA GLY A 377 8.42 7.41 -15.78
C GLY A 377 9.20 7.11 -14.51
N PHE A 378 8.51 6.70 -13.45
CA PHE A 378 9.15 6.35 -12.18
C PHE A 378 9.37 4.84 -12.06
N ILE A 379 8.37 4.10 -11.59
CA ILE A 379 8.40 2.64 -11.47
C ILE A 379 7.16 2.10 -12.20
N PRO A 380 7.29 1.09 -13.08
CA PRO A 380 6.14 0.50 -13.74
C PRO A 380 5.19 -0.14 -12.72
N LEU A 381 3.90 -0.10 -12.98
CA LEU A 381 2.92 -0.86 -12.19
C LEU A 381 3.07 -2.35 -12.49
N GLU A 382 3.09 -3.13 -11.42
CA GLU A 382 3.28 -4.57 -11.44
C GLU A 382 1.98 -5.27 -11.05
N ASP A 383 1.79 -6.45 -11.62
CA ASP A 383 0.65 -7.29 -11.33
C ASP A 383 0.88 -8.01 -9.99
N GLN A 384 0.36 -7.44 -8.90
CA GLN A 384 0.48 -7.98 -7.54
C GLN A 384 -0.59 -9.04 -7.21
N GLY A 385 -1.39 -9.48 -8.20
CA GLY A 385 -2.45 -10.47 -7.98
C GLY A 385 -3.68 -9.95 -7.24
N ILE A 386 -3.83 -8.63 -7.11
CA ILE A 386 -4.95 -7.98 -6.41
C ILE A 386 -5.37 -6.73 -7.18
N ILE A 387 -6.68 -6.44 -7.21
CA ILE A 387 -7.27 -5.23 -7.78
C ILE A 387 -8.18 -4.57 -6.74
N TYR A 388 -8.10 -3.24 -6.62
CA TYR A 388 -9.05 -2.44 -5.85
C TYR A 388 -10.17 -1.95 -6.76
N GLY A 389 -11.40 -2.40 -6.53
CA GLY A 389 -12.61 -1.89 -7.15
C GLY A 389 -13.25 -0.83 -6.26
N ILE A 390 -13.18 0.42 -6.69
CA ILE A 390 -13.68 1.58 -5.95
C ILE A 390 -15.10 1.90 -6.38
N ILE A 391 -15.99 2.02 -5.40
CA ILE A 391 -17.42 2.22 -5.59
C ILE A 391 -17.81 3.55 -4.98
N GLN A 392 -18.31 4.45 -5.82
CA GLN A 392 -18.84 5.73 -5.37
C GLN A 392 -20.29 5.88 -5.85
N THR A 393 -21.21 5.85 -4.90
CA THR A 393 -22.62 6.16 -5.15
C THR A 393 -22.84 7.68 -5.01
N PRO A 394 -23.96 8.22 -5.55
CA PRO A 394 -24.25 9.64 -5.47
C PRO A 394 -24.23 10.16 -4.01
N PRO A 395 -23.74 11.39 -3.78
CA PRO A 395 -23.74 12.00 -2.46
C PRO A 395 -25.11 11.95 -1.76
N GLY A 396 -25.11 11.58 -0.49
CA GLY A 396 -26.34 11.37 0.29
C GLY A 396 -27.00 9.99 0.14
N SER A 397 -26.41 9.08 -0.64
CA SER A 397 -26.84 7.67 -0.67
C SER A 397 -26.63 6.99 0.68
N THR A 398 -27.53 6.05 1.01
CA THR A 398 -27.41 5.26 2.24
C THR A 398 -26.34 4.18 2.11
N LEU A 399 -25.86 3.71 3.26
CA LEU A 399 -24.85 2.67 3.32
C LEU A 399 -25.36 1.35 2.72
N GLU A 400 -26.63 1.02 2.92
CA GLU A 400 -27.28 -0.16 2.36
C GLU A 400 -27.36 -0.10 0.84
N TYR A 401 -27.57 1.09 0.26
CA TYR A 401 -27.55 1.27 -1.19
C TYR A 401 -26.15 1.01 -1.75
N THR A 402 -25.13 1.56 -1.13
CA THR A 402 -23.73 1.27 -1.50
C THR A 402 -23.40 -0.21 -1.35
N ASN A 403 -23.83 -0.86 -0.26
CA ASN A 403 -23.61 -2.29 -0.06
C ASN A 403 -24.27 -3.14 -1.16
N SER A 404 -25.48 -2.78 -1.58
CA SER A 404 -26.16 -3.46 -2.69
C SER A 404 -25.37 -3.36 -4.00
N LYS A 405 -24.71 -2.22 -4.25
CA LYS A 405 -23.84 -2.04 -5.42
C LYS A 405 -22.53 -2.80 -5.30
N SER A 406 -21.97 -2.92 -4.10
CA SER A 406 -20.82 -3.78 -3.86
C SER A 406 -21.12 -5.25 -4.14
N HIS A 407 -22.32 -5.73 -3.80
CA HIS A 407 -22.74 -7.10 -4.09
C HIS A 407 -22.95 -7.33 -5.59
N GLU A 408 -23.57 -6.37 -6.31
CA GLU A 408 -23.67 -6.42 -7.78
C GLU A 408 -22.27 -6.52 -8.44
N LEU A 409 -21.28 -5.77 -7.94
CA LEU A 409 -19.90 -5.87 -8.44
C LEU A 409 -19.25 -7.22 -8.10
N ALA A 410 -19.44 -7.71 -6.87
CA ALA A 410 -18.91 -9.00 -6.44
C ALA A 410 -19.46 -10.15 -7.30
N ASP A 411 -20.74 -10.11 -7.67
CA ASP A 411 -21.35 -11.12 -8.56
C ASP A 411 -20.76 -11.09 -9.97
N ILE A 412 -20.48 -9.90 -10.53
CA ILE A 412 -19.77 -9.77 -11.82
C ILE A 412 -18.37 -10.36 -11.73
N CYS A 413 -17.66 -10.12 -10.63
CA CYS A 413 -16.30 -10.62 -10.42
C CYS A 413 -16.29 -12.15 -10.29
N LYS A 414 -17.31 -12.77 -9.67
CA LYS A 414 -17.45 -14.23 -9.57
C LYS A 414 -17.65 -14.93 -10.92
N GLU A 415 -18.11 -14.22 -11.95
CA GLU A 415 -18.22 -14.76 -13.31
C GLU A 415 -16.86 -14.88 -14.02
N LEU A 416 -15.79 -14.29 -13.46
CA LEU A 416 -14.45 -14.36 -14.02
C LEU A 416 -13.68 -15.52 -13.41
N ASP A 417 -13.23 -16.45 -14.25
CA ASP A 417 -12.45 -17.62 -13.81
C ASP A 417 -11.11 -17.20 -13.19
N GLU A 418 -10.59 -16.00 -13.47
CA GLU A 418 -9.33 -15.49 -12.95
C GLU A 418 -9.41 -14.96 -11.50
N VAL A 419 -10.62 -14.74 -10.98
CA VAL A 419 -10.84 -14.21 -9.62
C VAL A 419 -10.95 -15.37 -8.62
N THR A 420 -10.28 -15.22 -7.47
CA THR A 420 -10.30 -16.20 -6.38
C THR A 420 -11.37 -15.84 -5.34
N SER A 421 -11.37 -14.60 -4.87
CA SER A 421 -12.31 -14.10 -3.87
C SER A 421 -12.52 -12.59 -3.98
N VAL A 422 -13.67 -12.12 -3.49
CA VAL A 422 -14.01 -10.70 -3.44
C VAL A 422 -14.43 -10.32 -2.02
N SER A 423 -13.66 -9.41 -1.43
CA SER A 423 -14.02 -8.79 -0.15
C SER A 423 -14.63 -7.42 -0.40
N SER A 424 -15.88 -7.20 0.02
CA SER A 424 -16.57 -5.92 -0.13
C SER A 424 -16.68 -5.18 1.19
N LEU A 425 -16.26 -3.92 1.18
CA LEU A 425 -16.30 -2.99 2.30
C LEU A 425 -17.14 -1.78 1.91
N ALA A 426 -18.43 -1.77 2.27
CA ALA A 426 -19.26 -0.58 2.09
C ALA A 426 -19.08 0.35 3.30
N GLY A 427 -18.97 1.65 3.06
CA GLY A 427 -18.75 2.66 4.12
C GLY A 427 -17.30 3.03 4.36
N TYR A 428 -16.37 2.31 3.73
CA TYR A 428 -14.93 2.53 3.84
C TYR A 428 -14.28 2.65 2.48
N GLU A 429 -13.33 3.57 2.39
CA GLU A 429 -12.59 3.86 1.18
C GLU A 429 -11.09 3.67 1.39
N VAL A 430 -10.48 2.75 0.66
CA VAL A 430 -9.05 2.42 0.83
C VAL A 430 -8.13 3.54 0.37
N LEU A 431 -8.54 4.35 -0.62
CA LEU A 431 -7.67 5.36 -1.24
C LEU A 431 -7.41 6.57 -0.34
N THR A 432 -8.39 6.98 0.46
CA THR A 432 -8.30 8.13 1.37
C THR A 432 -8.35 7.70 2.84
N GLU A 433 -8.56 6.41 3.13
CA GLU A 433 -8.90 5.88 4.45
C GLU A 433 -10.14 6.57 5.07
N GLY A 434 -10.96 7.18 4.21
CA GLY A 434 -12.17 7.90 4.59
C GLY A 434 -13.32 6.96 4.92
N ARG A 435 -14.30 7.51 5.64
CA ARG A 435 -15.59 6.85 5.90
C ARG A 435 -16.72 7.67 5.30
N GLY A 436 -17.62 7.00 4.59
CA GLY A 436 -18.74 7.66 3.97
C GLY A 436 -19.76 6.66 3.48
N SER A 437 -21.05 6.92 3.72
CA SER A 437 -22.13 6.01 3.33
C SER A 437 -22.22 5.79 1.82
N ASN A 438 -21.68 6.73 1.03
CA ASN A 438 -21.67 6.67 -0.42
C ASN A 438 -20.34 6.19 -1.03
N ALA A 439 -19.41 5.72 -0.21
CA ALA A 439 -18.13 5.16 -0.64
C ALA A 439 -18.03 3.69 -0.25
N GLY A 440 -17.37 2.88 -1.07
CA GLY A 440 -17.09 1.49 -0.79
C GLY A 440 -15.90 0.99 -1.59
N THR A 441 -15.22 0.00 -1.04
CA THR A 441 -14.07 -0.66 -1.68
C THR A 441 -14.32 -2.16 -1.78
N CYS A 442 -14.12 -2.72 -2.97
CA CYS A 442 -14.02 -4.15 -3.21
C CYS A 442 -12.55 -4.53 -3.42
N ILE A 443 -12.02 -5.41 -2.58
CA ILE A 443 -10.70 -6.02 -2.78
C ILE A 443 -10.92 -7.31 -3.56
N ILE A 444 -10.43 -7.35 -4.79
CA ILE A 444 -10.60 -8.46 -5.73
C ILE A 444 -9.28 -9.22 -5.80
N ASN A 445 -9.26 -10.43 -5.26
CA ASN A 445 -8.09 -11.31 -5.29
C ASN A 445 -8.08 -12.12 -6.57
N LEU A 446 -6.94 -12.17 -7.23
CA LEU A 446 -6.74 -12.94 -8.45
C LEU A 446 -6.09 -14.29 -8.15
N LYS A 447 -6.24 -15.23 -9.07
CA LYS A 447 -5.48 -16.49 -9.07
C LYS A 447 -3.98 -16.21 -9.24
N SER A 448 -3.17 -17.18 -8.80
CA SER A 448 -1.71 -17.13 -9.01
C SER A 448 -1.37 -16.99 -10.50
N TRP A 449 -0.24 -16.34 -10.81
CA TRP A 449 0.20 -16.08 -12.19
C TRP A 449 0.33 -17.35 -13.04
N ALA A 450 0.58 -18.52 -12.43
CA ALA A 450 0.63 -19.80 -13.12
C ALA A 450 -0.74 -20.34 -13.56
N ASP A 451 -1.80 -19.99 -12.82
CA ASP A 451 -3.16 -20.54 -12.98
C ASP A 451 -4.09 -19.62 -13.78
N ARG A 452 -3.59 -18.47 -14.26
CA ARG A 452 -4.35 -17.50 -15.05
C ARG A 452 -3.61 -17.09 -16.31
N LYS A 453 -4.39 -16.74 -17.35
CA LYS A 453 -3.86 -16.30 -18.65
C LYS A 453 -3.87 -14.79 -18.81
N LEU A 454 -4.83 -14.12 -18.19
CA LEU A 454 -5.00 -12.68 -18.26
C LEU A 454 -4.16 -11.99 -17.19
N THR A 455 -3.56 -10.88 -17.57
CA THR A 455 -2.88 -9.95 -16.67
C THR A 455 -3.90 -9.11 -15.89
N SER A 456 -3.50 -8.58 -14.72
CA SER A 456 -4.31 -7.64 -13.94
C SER A 456 -4.91 -6.52 -14.79
N LYS A 457 -4.11 -5.92 -15.69
CA LYS A 457 -4.56 -4.83 -16.59
C LYS A 457 -5.65 -5.26 -17.56
N GLN A 458 -5.58 -6.48 -18.07
CA GLN A 458 -6.62 -7.03 -18.96
C GLN A 458 -7.90 -7.34 -18.18
N ILE A 459 -7.76 -7.87 -16.97
CA ILE A 459 -8.90 -8.13 -16.07
C ILE A 459 -9.57 -6.81 -15.67
N ILE A 460 -8.80 -5.76 -15.35
CA ILE A 460 -9.32 -4.41 -15.10
C ILE A 460 -10.13 -3.91 -16.30
N GLN A 461 -9.62 -4.05 -17.52
CA GLN A 461 -10.34 -3.62 -18.71
C GLN A 461 -11.68 -4.36 -18.88
N GLU A 462 -11.70 -5.65 -18.59
CA GLU A 462 -12.91 -6.47 -18.64
C GLU A 462 -13.91 -6.09 -17.53
N LEU A 463 -13.42 -5.85 -16.31
CA LEU A 463 -14.21 -5.38 -15.17
C LEU A 463 -14.81 -3.99 -15.43
N GLU A 464 -14.05 -3.07 -16.03
CA GLU A 464 -14.56 -1.77 -16.46
C GLU A 464 -15.68 -1.91 -17.50
N GLU A 465 -15.53 -2.82 -18.47
CA GLU A 465 -16.53 -3.05 -19.50
C GLU A 465 -17.81 -3.68 -18.94
N ARG A 466 -17.68 -4.74 -18.13
CA ARG A 466 -18.83 -5.41 -17.48
C ARG A 466 -19.50 -4.52 -16.43
N GLY A 467 -18.70 -3.76 -15.67
CA GLY A 467 -19.14 -2.87 -14.60
C GLY A 467 -20.02 -1.71 -15.08
N ARG A 468 -19.92 -1.31 -16.35
CA ARG A 468 -20.83 -0.30 -16.95
C ARG A 468 -22.30 -0.68 -16.89
N LYS A 469 -22.64 -1.96 -16.68
CA LYS A 469 -24.03 -2.41 -16.47
C LYS A 469 -24.61 -1.94 -15.14
N ILE A 470 -23.77 -1.65 -14.15
CA ILE A 470 -24.22 -1.19 -12.83
C ILE A 470 -24.62 0.28 -12.95
N ALA A 471 -25.93 0.53 -12.85
CA ALA A 471 -26.48 1.87 -12.99
C ALA A 471 -26.27 2.71 -11.70
N ASN A 472 -26.15 4.03 -11.89
CA ASN A 472 -26.09 5.06 -10.83
C ASN A 472 -24.93 4.88 -9.83
N VAL A 473 -23.77 4.45 -10.33
CA VAL A 473 -22.54 4.34 -9.54
C VAL A 473 -21.35 4.72 -10.41
N LYS A 474 -20.33 5.32 -9.80
CA LYS A 474 -19.03 5.47 -10.43
C LYS A 474 -18.14 4.33 -9.93
N LEU A 475 -17.63 3.54 -10.88
CA LEU A 475 -16.73 2.42 -10.62
C LEU A 475 -15.39 2.73 -11.25
N GLU A 476 -14.33 2.60 -10.47
CA GLU A 476 -12.96 2.70 -10.95
C GLU A 476 -12.14 1.55 -10.38
N PHE A 477 -11.16 1.07 -11.14
CA PHE A 477 -10.33 -0.06 -10.74
C PHE A 477 -8.87 0.35 -10.74
N PHE A 478 -8.18 0.05 -9.65
CA PHE A 478 -6.78 0.39 -9.48
C PHE A 478 -5.97 -0.83 -9.09
N GLU A 479 -4.73 -0.90 -9.58
CA GLU A 479 -3.71 -1.80 -9.05
C GLU A 479 -3.14 -1.20 -7.76
N PRO A 480 -2.67 -2.01 -6.81
CA PRO A 480 -1.87 -1.53 -5.69
C PRO A 480 -0.64 -0.74 -6.17
N PRO A 481 -0.06 0.14 -5.33
CA PRO A 481 1.15 0.87 -5.69
C PRO A 481 2.32 -0.09 -5.94
N ALA A 482 3.17 0.22 -6.93
CA ALA A 482 4.36 -0.59 -7.25
C ALA A 482 5.32 -0.75 -6.06
N VAL A 483 5.36 0.26 -5.17
CA VAL A 483 6.10 0.20 -3.92
C VAL A 483 5.08 0.27 -2.78
N PRO A 484 4.87 -0.83 -2.03
CA PRO A 484 3.96 -0.84 -0.90
C PRO A 484 4.28 0.30 0.09
N GLY A 485 3.26 1.09 0.43
CA GLY A 485 3.37 2.23 1.35
C GLY A 485 3.77 3.57 0.71
N PHE A 486 4.09 3.64 -0.59
CA PHE A 486 4.39 4.91 -1.27
C PHE A 486 3.12 5.69 -1.69
N GLY A 487 2.00 5.00 -1.80
CA GLY A 487 0.68 5.55 -2.11
C GLY A 487 -0.43 4.56 -1.74
N ALA A 488 -1.69 4.94 -1.93
CA ALA A 488 -2.83 4.05 -1.68
C ALA A 488 -3.19 3.20 -2.91
N ALA A 489 -2.89 3.69 -4.12
CA ALA A 489 -3.09 3.01 -5.39
C ALA A 489 -1.98 3.35 -6.40
N GLY A 490 -1.91 2.55 -7.46
CA GLY A 490 -1.11 2.84 -8.64
C GLY A 490 -1.62 4.05 -9.44
N GLY A 491 -0.76 4.61 -10.29
CA GLY A 491 -1.08 5.78 -11.11
C GLY A 491 -0.47 7.06 -10.55
N PHE A 492 -1.23 8.15 -10.61
CA PHE A 492 -0.86 9.44 -10.04
C PHE A 492 -1.90 9.90 -9.02
N SER A 493 -1.43 10.68 -8.05
CA SER A 493 -2.27 11.39 -7.09
C SER A 493 -1.88 12.86 -7.14
N LEU A 494 -2.86 13.74 -7.21
CA LEU A 494 -2.65 15.19 -7.19
C LEU A 494 -3.63 15.85 -6.22
N ASN A 495 -3.22 16.97 -5.66
CA ASN A 495 -4.03 17.77 -4.75
C ASN A 495 -4.36 19.10 -5.42
N LEU A 496 -5.64 19.35 -5.71
CA LEU A 496 -6.10 20.66 -6.15
C LEU A 496 -6.25 21.58 -4.94
N LEU A 497 -5.32 22.53 -4.78
CA LEU A 497 -5.24 23.42 -3.64
C LEU A 497 -6.02 24.72 -3.86
N ASP A 498 -6.82 25.12 -2.86
CA ASP A 498 -7.33 26.48 -2.75
C ASP A 498 -6.39 27.33 -1.87
N ARG A 499 -5.64 28.23 -2.50
CA ARG A 499 -4.74 29.20 -1.83
C ARG A 499 -5.39 30.56 -1.58
N THR A 500 -6.66 30.75 -1.93
CA THR A 500 -7.38 31.99 -1.66
C THR A 500 -7.68 32.17 -0.17
N ASN A 501 -7.68 31.08 0.61
CA ASN A 501 -8.12 31.03 2.00
C ASN A 501 -9.53 31.63 2.22
N SER A 502 -10.38 31.60 1.17
CA SER A 502 -11.75 32.11 1.23
C SER A 502 -12.68 31.26 2.10
N GLY A 503 -12.38 29.95 2.22
CA GLY A 503 -13.26 28.99 2.88
C GLY A 503 -14.52 28.66 2.07
N ASP A 504 -14.54 29.00 0.77
CA ASP A 504 -15.68 28.73 -0.11
C ASP A 504 -15.57 27.35 -0.75
N TYR A 505 -16.17 26.36 -0.09
CA TYR A 505 -16.19 24.97 -0.53
C TYR A 505 -17.00 24.74 -1.81
N ALA A 506 -18.05 25.53 -2.03
CA ALA A 506 -18.85 25.44 -3.24
C ALA A 506 -18.01 25.86 -4.44
N ARG A 507 -17.27 26.97 -4.29
CA ARG A 507 -16.36 27.44 -5.33
C ARG A 507 -15.24 26.45 -5.62
N LEU A 508 -14.64 25.84 -4.59
CA LEU A 508 -13.65 24.77 -4.80
C LEU A 508 -14.25 23.60 -5.58
N GLY A 509 -15.50 23.20 -5.29
CA GLY A 509 -16.21 22.18 -6.05
C GLY A 509 -16.43 22.54 -7.52
N GLU A 510 -16.86 23.77 -7.81
CA GLU A 510 -17.01 24.23 -9.20
C GLU A 510 -15.67 24.19 -9.96
N VAL A 511 -14.58 24.62 -9.32
CA VAL A 511 -13.24 24.59 -9.92
C VAL A 511 -12.76 23.15 -10.10
N ASN A 512 -12.99 22.28 -9.13
CA ASN A 512 -12.69 20.86 -9.20
C ASN A 512 -13.43 20.17 -10.35
N ASP A 513 -14.74 20.39 -10.48
CA ASP A 513 -15.56 19.78 -11.54
C ASP A 513 -15.14 20.27 -12.93
N ALA A 514 -14.85 21.57 -13.07
CA ALA A 514 -14.33 22.13 -14.31
C ALA A 514 -12.95 21.56 -14.65
N PHE A 515 -12.07 21.40 -13.66
CA PHE A 515 -10.74 20.84 -13.84
C PHE A 515 -10.80 19.35 -14.19
N MET A 516 -11.61 18.56 -13.47
CA MET A 516 -11.86 17.14 -13.76
C MET A 516 -12.41 16.92 -15.16
N LYS A 517 -13.34 17.78 -15.62
CA LYS A 517 -13.85 17.74 -16.99
C LYS A 517 -12.76 18.00 -18.02
N ALA A 518 -11.93 19.01 -17.80
CA ALA A 518 -10.82 19.33 -18.70
C ALA A 518 -9.75 18.23 -18.72
N LEU A 519 -9.45 17.62 -17.58
CA LEU A 519 -8.56 16.46 -17.50
C LEU A 519 -9.17 15.25 -18.24
N GLY A 520 -10.49 15.05 -18.16
CA GLY A 520 -11.19 13.96 -18.86
C GLY A 520 -11.19 14.07 -20.38
N GLU A 521 -10.95 15.26 -20.94
CA GLU A 521 -10.81 15.47 -22.39
C GLU A 521 -9.40 15.11 -22.90
N ARG A 522 -8.42 14.93 -22.00
CA ARG A 522 -7.04 14.56 -22.34
C ARG A 522 -6.94 13.06 -22.62
N LYS A 523 -6.36 12.71 -23.77
CA LYS A 523 -6.11 11.32 -24.18
C LYS A 523 -5.04 10.62 -23.36
N GLU A 524 -4.22 11.39 -22.65
CA GLU A 524 -3.09 10.92 -21.84
C GLU A 524 -3.55 10.37 -20.47
N LEU A 525 -4.78 10.68 -20.05
CA LEU A 525 -5.31 10.38 -18.72
C LEU A 525 -6.49 9.42 -18.81
N LYS A 526 -6.63 8.55 -17.79
CA LYS A 526 -7.76 7.62 -17.66
C LYS A 526 -8.09 7.43 -16.17
N GLY A 527 -9.34 7.04 -15.88
CA GLY A 527 -9.76 6.63 -14.53
C GLY A 527 -9.69 7.77 -13.52
N LEU A 528 -10.01 8.99 -13.96
CA LEU A 528 -9.95 10.18 -13.12
C LEU A 528 -11.04 10.12 -12.05
N PHE A 529 -10.63 10.21 -10.80
CA PHE A 529 -11.50 9.99 -9.66
C PHE A 529 -11.25 10.99 -8.52
N THR A 530 -12.31 11.40 -7.84
CA THR A 530 -12.23 12.22 -6.62
C THR A 530 -13.42 11.94 -5.70
N PHE A 531 -13.15 11.87 -4.40
CA PHE A 531 -14.18 11.79 -3.36
C PHE A 531 -14.71 13.15 -2.93
N PHE A 532 -14.06 14.23 -3.37
CA PHE A 532 -14.52 15.57 -3.06
C PHE A 532 -15.86 15.83 -3.75
N ALA A 533 -16.89 16.13 -2.96
CA ALA A 533 -18.18 16.60 -3.46
C ALA A 533 -18.75 17.65 -2.51
N SER A 534 -19.08 18.82 -3.05
CA SER A 534 -19.63 19.98 -2.31
C SER A 534 -21.15 20.02 -2.22
N ASN A 535 -21.82 19.02 -2.80
CA ASN A 535 -23.27 18.98 -2.96
C ASN A 535 -23.94 17.94 -2.05
N TYR A 536 -23.30 17.51 -0.94
CA TYR A 536 -23.95 16.61 0.00
C TYR A 536 -25.19 17.29 0.59
N PRO A 537 -26.35 16.61 0.63
CA PRO A 537 -27.56 17.17 1.21
C PRO A 537 -27.36 17.38 2.72
N GLN A 538 -27.48 18.63 3.18
CA GLN A 538 -27.36 19.00 4.58
C GLN A 538 -28.57 19.81 5.04
N TYR A 539 -28.74 19.87 6.37
CA TYR A 539 -29.73 20.73 7.00
C TYR A 539 -29.02 21.62 8.02
N GLU A 540 -29.14 22.93 7.84
CA GLU A 540 -28.73 23.92 8.82
C GLU A 540 -29.86 24.10 9.85
N ILE A 541 -29.53 23.92 11.12
CA ILE A 541 -30.44 24.14 12.24
C ILE A 541 -30.41 25.62 12.59
N VAL A 542 -31.54 26.32 12.39
CA VAL A 542 -31.70 27.74 12.72
C VAL A 542 -32.58 27.86 13.96
N ILE A 543 -32.03 28.40 15.04
CA ILE A 543 -32.72 28.56 16.33
C ILE A 543 -33.10 30.02 16.53
N ASP A 544 -34.38 30.24 16.86
CA ASP A 544 -34.87 31.52 17.35
C ASP A 544 -34.63 31.58 18.86
N ASN A 545 -33.53 32.23 19.25
CA ASN A 545 -33.11 32.33 20.64
C ASN A 545 -34.14 33.07 21.50
N ASP A 546 -34.81 34.09 20.96
CA ASP A 546 -35.79 34.87 21.71
C ASP A 546 -36.99 34.00 22.07
N VAL A 547 -37.48 33.20 21.12
CA VAL A 547 -38.57 32.25 21.36
C VAL A 547 -38.14 31.10 22.27
N ALA A 548 -36.93 30.55 22.10
CA ALA A 548 -36.40 29.50 22.95
C ALA A 548 -36.31 29.95 24.42
N MET A 549 -35.76 31.14 24.66
CA MET A 549 -35.63 31.71 26.01
C MET A 549 -36.99 32.07 26.62
N GLN A 550 -37.96 32.57 25.83
CA GLN A 550 -39.34 32.76 26.30
C GLN A 550 -40.01 31.47 26.76
N LYS A 551 -39.61 30.33 26.17
CA LYS A 551 -40.08 28.99 26.53
C LYS A 551 -39.26 28.33 27.64
N GLY A 552 -38.22 28.99 28.15
CA GLY A 552 -37.37 28.50 29.24
C GLY A 552 -36.35 27.44 28.80
N VAL A 553 -35.94 27.47 27.53
CA VAL A 553 -34.97 26.54 26.95
C VAL A 553 -33.73 27.31 26.49
N THR A 554 -32.55 26.91 26.96
CA THR A 554 -31.29 27.48 26.47
C THR A 554 -30.82 26.77 25.21
N ILE A 555 -30.02 27.45 24.37
CA ILE A 555 -29.43 26.83 23.18
C ILE A 555 -28.50 25.67 23.57
N GLY A 556 -27.77 25.79 24.67
CA GLY A 556 -26.88 24.74 25.18
C GLY A 556 -27.65 23.45 25.44
N ASP A 557 -28.69 23.52 26.29
CA ASP A 557 -29.51 22.36 26.65
C ASP A 557 -30.16 21.73 25.41
N ALA A 558 -30.62 22.56 24.46
CA ALA A 558 -31.19 22.11 23.20
C ALA A 558 -30.17 21.33 22.35
N MET A 559 -28.93 21.80 22.25
CA MET A 559 -27.89 21.11 21.49
C MET A 559 -27.41 19.84 22.19
N ASP A 560 -27.25 19.87 23.51
CA ASP A 560 -26.84 18.69 24.30
C ASP A 560 -27.88 17.58 24.20
N ASN A 561 -29.16 17.94 24.33
CA ASN A 561 -30.26 16.99 24.15
C ASN A 561 -30.29 16.39 22.74
N LEU A 562 -30.17 17.21 21.68
CA LEU A 562 -30.08 16.72 20.29
C LEU A 562 -28.84 15.85 20.06
N SER A 563 -27.71 16.18 20.68
CA SER A 563 -26.48 15.38 20.64
C SER A 563 -26.73 13.97 21.19
N ILE A 564 -27.44 13.86 22.31
CA ILE A 564 -27.84 12.56 22.89
C ILE A 564 -28.85 11.84 21.98
N VAL A 565 -29.95 12.49 21.60
CA VAL A 565 -31.04 11.78 20.93
C VAL A 565 -30.74 11.45 19.46
N VAL A 566 -30.07 12.32 18.71
CA VAL A 566 -29.74 12.11 17.29
C VAL A 566 -28.34 11.56 17.12
N GLY A 567 -27.32 12.24 17.66
CA GLY A 567 -25.90 11.90 17.45
C GLY A 567 -25.48 10.60 18.14
N SER A 568 -25.96 10.39 19.36
CA SER A 568 -25.47 9.47 20.38
C SER A 568 -24.29 10.03 21.19
N THR A 569 -24.37 9.82 22.50
CA THR A 569 -23.27 10.12 23.42
C THR A 569 -22.98 8.92 24.31
N TRP A 570 -21.80 8.92 24.93
CA TRP A 570 -21.44 8.00 25.99
C TRP A 570 -20.70 8.78 27.07
N GLU A 571 -21.17 8.69 28.31
CA GLU A 571 -20.47 9.25 29.47
C GLU A 571 -19.83 8.15 30.32
N GLN A 572 -20.34 6.92 30.19
CA GLN A 572 -19.92 5.77 30.98
C GLN A 572 -19.77 4.50 30.13
N GLY A 573 -19.18 3.49 30.76
CA GLY A 573 -18.97 2.18 30.16
C GLY A 573 -18.80 1.13 31.23
N PHE A 574 -18.84 -0.14 30.86
CA PHE A 574 -18.75 -1.28 31.78
C PHE A 574 -17.66 -2.24 31.34
N VAL A 575 -17.18 -3.08 32.27
CA VAL A 575 -16.23 -4.13 31.93
C VAL A 575 -17.00 -5.43 31.79
N ARG A 576 -16.82 -6.12 30.65
CA ARG A 576 -17.35 -7.46 30.41
C ARG A 576 -16.32 -8.25 29.62
N PHE A 577 -16.18 -9.55 29.91
CA PHE A 577 -15.19 -10.40 29.24
C PHE A 577 -13.74 -9.86 29.31
N GLY A 578 -13.41 -9.12 30.38
CA GLY A 578 -12.10 -8.46 30.54
C GLY A 578 -11.87 -7.23 29.66
N GLN A 579 -12.87 -6.79 28.90
CA GLN A 579 -12.79 -5.61 28.03
C GLN A 579 -13.76 -4.52 28.48
N PHE A 580 -13.40 -3.27 28.20
CA PHE A 580 -14.24 -2.10 28.48
C PHE A 580 -15.18 -1.82 27.29
N TYR A 581 -16.47 -1.81 27.55
CA TYR A 581 -17.54 -1.50 26.61
C TYR A 581 -18.14 -0.14 26.95
N LYS A 582 -18.45 0.66 25.93
CA LYS A 582 -19.13 1.96 26.09
C LYS A 582 -20.64 1.76 26.13
N VAL A 583 -21.34 2.56 26.95
CA VAL A 583 -22.81 2.64 26.94
C VAL A 583 -23.22 3.84 26.12
N TYR A 584 -23.73 3.59 24.92
CA TYR A 584 -24.29 4.64 24.07
C TYR A 584 -25.78 4.83 24.37
N VAL A 585 -26.18 6.10 24.48
CA VAL A 585 -27.59 6.49 24.58
C VAL A 585 -27.96 7.22 23.30
N GLN A 586 -29.04 6.77 22.67
CA GLN A 586 -29.55 7.33 21.42
C GLN A 586 -31.06 7.08 21.30
N SER A 587 -31.77 7.91 20.54
CA SER A 587 -33.16 7.62 20.15
C SER A 587 -33.25 6.40 19.24
N ALA A 588 -34.36 5.67 19.37
CA ALA A 588 -34.63 4.51 18.53
C ALA A 588 -34.72 4.93 17.05
N PRO A 589 -34.28 4.08 16.10
CA PRO A 589 -34.10 4.47 14.70
C PRO A 589 -35.33 5.14 14.07
N GLN A 590 -36.54 4.72 14.43
CA GLN A 590 -37.80 5.25 13.90
C GLN A 590 -38.05 6.75 14.17
N PHE A 591 -37.40 7.33 15.19
CA PHE A 591 -37.54 8.73 15.56
C PHE A 591 -36.50 9.64 14.90
N ARG A 592 -35.58 9.09 14.11
CA ARG A 592 -34.47 9.83 13.49
C ARG A 592 -34.23 9.41 12.04
N ARG A 593 -35.29 9.04 11.32
CA ARG A 593 -35.19 8.56 9.92
C ARG A 593 -35.18 9.72 8.94
N PHE A 594 -36.04 10.71 9.19
CA PHE A 594 -36.27 11.82 8.28
C PHE A 594 -36.19 13.16 9.01
N PRO A 595 -35.88 14.26 8.30
CA PRO A 595 -35.90 15.60 8.88
C PRO A 595 -37.21 15.98 9.57
N LYS A 596 -38.35 15.44 9.10
CA LYS A 596 -39.67 15.65 9.72
C LYS A 596 -39.81 15.01 11.10
N ASP A 597 -39.02 13.99 11.41
CA ASP A 597 -39.08 13.35 12.73
C ASP A 597 -38.57 14.31 13.83
N LEU A 598 -37.76 15.31 13.46
CA LEU A 598 -37.28 16.37 14.34
C LEU A 598 -38.42 17.26 14.88
N ASP A 599 -39.51 17.41 14.11
CA ASP A 599 -40.70 18.19 14.54
C ASP A 599 -41.41 17.54 15.74
N ASN A 600 -41.23 16.22 15.89
CA ASN A 600 -41.77 15.41 16.99
C ASN A 600 -40.76 15.22 18.14
N MET A 601 -39.62 15.90 18.11
CA MET A 601 -38.68 15.90 19.22
C MET A 601 -39.05 16.98 20.24
N PHE A 602 -38.70 16.74 21.50
CA PHE A 602 -39.04 17.61 22.61
C PHE A 602 -37.84 17.78 23.54
N ILE A 603 -37.77 18.94 24.18
CA ILE A 603 -36.84 19.25 25.26
C ILE A 603 -37.62 19.71 26.49
N LYS A 604 -37.11 19.38 27.68
CA LYS A 604 -37.70 19.81 28.95
C LYS A 604 -37.19 21.22 29.29
N ASN A 605 -38.08 22.16 29.59
CA ASN A 605 -37.69 23.51 30.02
C ASN A 605 -37.41 23.59 31.52
N ASP A 606 -36.96 24.77 31.97
CA ASP A 606 -36.74 25.13 33.38
C ASP A 606 -37.97 24.95 34.30
N LYS A 607 -39.18 25.01 33.73
CA LYS A 607 -40.46 24.78 34.43
C LYS A 607 -40.90 23.31 34.44
N GLY A 608 -40.13 22.41 33.83
CA GLY A 608 -40.41 20.98 33.75
C GLY A 608 -41.46 20.59 32.70
N GLU A 609 -41.81 21.49 31.79
CA GLU A 609 -42.70 21.27 30.64
C GLU A 609 -41.91 20.77 29.43
N MET A 610 -42.53 19.93 28.60
CA MET A 610 -41.93 19.44 27.36
C MET A 610 -42.25 20.40 26.21
N VAL A 611 -41.23 21.08 25.69
CA VAL A 611 -41.33 22.05 24.59
C VAL A 611 -40.90 21.37 23.29
N PRO A 612 -41.73 21.39 22.23
CA PRO A 612 -41.34 20.84 20.93
C PRO A 612 -40.27 21.72 20.27
N TYR A 613 -39.29 21.10 19.60
CA TYR A 613 -38.27 21.85 18.86
C TYR A 613 -38.88 22.73 17.75
N SER A 614 -39.97 22.28 17.13
CA SER A 614 -40.70 23.04 16.09
C SER A 614 -41.22 24.41 16.56
N ALA A 615 -41.30 24.66 17.88
CA ALA A 615 -41.72 25.96 18.40
C ALA A 615 -40.65 27.05 18.28
N PHE A 616 -39.36 26.70 18.30
CA PHE A 616 -38.26 27.67 18.36
C PHE A 616 -37.11 27.35 17.37
N MET A 617 -37.24 26.31 16.57
CA MET A 617 -36.20 25.86 15.64
C MET A 617 -36.79 25.62 14.25
N LYS A 618 -35.99 25.93 13.22
CA LYS A 618 -36.32 25.71 11.81
C LYS A 618 -35.17 24.99 11.12
N LEU A 619 -35.51 24.10 10.20
CA LEU A 619 -34.55 23.42 9.34
C LEU A 619 -34.45 24.15 8.01
N LYS A 620 -33.24 24.60 7.66
CA LYS A 620 -32.94 25.17 6.35
C LYS A 620 -32.16 24.16 5.53
N LYS A 621 -32.69 23.80 4.36
CA LYS A 621 -32.00 22.91 3.42
C LYS A 621 -30.76 23.62 2.89
N THR A 622 -29.62 22.96 3.01
CA THR A 622 -28.33 23.43 2.51
C THR A 622 -27.61 22.29 1.80
N GLN A 623 -26.48 22.60 1.19
CA GLN A 623 -25.54 21.63 0.67
C GLN A 623 -24.17 21.92 1.25
N GLY A 624 -23.36 20.89 1.45
CA GLY A 624 -22.02 21.03 1.98
C GLY A 624 -21.13 19.84 1.70
N LEU A 625 -20.04 19.75 2.46
CA LEU A 625 -19.05 18.68 2.35
C LEU A 625 -19.33 17.57 3.36
N ASN A 626 -19.09 16.32 2.96
CA ASN A 626 -19.03 15.20 3.90
C ASN A 626 -17.70 15.18 4.67
N GLU A 627 -16.60 15.47 3.99
CA GLU A 627 -15.26 15.52 4.56
C GLU A 627 -14.50 16.76 4.07
N ILE A 628 -13.59 17.27 4.91
CA ILE A 628 -12.74 18.41 4.58
C ILE A 628 -11.29 17.94 4.57
N SER A 629 -10.70 17.83 3.39
CA SER A 629 -9.30 17.46 3.22
C SER A 629 -8.41 18.71 3.23
N ARG A 630 -7.22 18.58 3.83
CA ARG A 630 -6.19 19.62 3.80
C ARG A 630 -4.84 19.05 3.39
N TYR A 631 -4.12 19.79 2.56
CA TYR A 631 -2.75 19.46 2.18
C TYR A 631 -1.88 20.71 2.29
N ASN A 632 -0.74 20.59 2.99
CA ASN A 632 0.14 21.72 3.29
C ASN A 632 -0.61 22.96 3.85
N LEU A 633 -1.55 22.73 4.78
CA LEU A 633 -2.43 23.73 5.41
C LEU A 633 -3.52 24.34 4.51
N TYR A 634 -3.54 24.09 3.21
CA TYR A 634 -4.59 24.54 2.29
C TYR A 634 -5.75 23.56 2.23
N LEU A 635 -6.94 24.05 1.91
CA LEU A 635 -8.06 23.20 1.51
C LEU A 635 -7.70 22.52 0.18
N THR A 636 -8.01 21.24 0.06
CA THR A 636 -7.69 20.46 -1.14
C THR A 636 -8.85 19.58 -1.58
N ALA A 637 -8.96 19.38 -2.89
CA ALA A 637 -9.65 18.24 -3.47
C ALA A 637 -8.59 17.24 -3.94
N ALA A 638 -8.57 16.05 -3.32
CA ALA A 638 -7.70 14.96 -3.74
C ALA A 638 -8.25 14.33 -5.02
N ILE A 639 -7.44 14.31 -6.07
CA ILE A 639 -7.77 13.71 -7.37
C ILE A 639 -6.76 12.59 -7.64
N GLN A 640 -7.27 11.44 -8.02
CA GLN A 640 -6.48 10.27 -8.41
C GLN A 640 -6.79 9.88 -9.85
N GLY A 641 -5.86 9.19 -10.48
CA GLY A 641 -6.05 8.64 -11.81
C GLY A 641 -4.86 7.84 -12.29
N ALA A 642 -4.97 7.32 -13.50
CA ALA A 642 -3.92 6.53 -14.12
C ALA A 642 -3.52 7.14 -15.48
N PRO A 643 -2.26 6.95 -15.91
CA PRO A 643 -1.91 7.23 -17.30
C PRO A 643 -2.72 6.32 -18.22
N ALA A 644 -3.20 6.87 -19.34
CA ALA A 644 -3.91 6.10 -20.35
C ALA A 644 -2.97 5.05 -21.01
N ALA A 645 -3.56 4.04 -21.64
CA ALA A 645 -2.81 2.98 -22.29
C ALA A 645 -1.81 3.56 -23.32
N GLY A 646 -0.53 3.20 -23.18
CA GLY A 646 0.55 3.69 -24.04
C GLY A 646 1.20 5.00 -23.62
N TYR A 647 0.78 5.61 -22.51
CA TYR A 647 1.38 6.83 -21.96
C TYR A 647 2.18 6.54 -20.68
N SER A 648 3.22 7.33 -20.44
CA SER A 648 4.01 7.26 -19.22
C SER A 648 3.43 8.14 -18.10
N THR A 649 3.84 7.89 -16.86
CA THR A 649 3.46 8.75 -15.72
C THR A 649 3.98 10.18 -15.89
N GLY A 650 5.17 10.38 -16.47
CA GLY A 650 5.71 11.71 -16.76
C GLY A 650 4.89 12.48 -17.79
N GLN A 651 4.36 11.80 -18.81
CA GLN A 651 3.46 12.42 -19.80
C GLN A 651 2.11 12.80 -19.17
N ALA A 652 1.55 11.94 -18.31
CA ALA A 652 0.33 12.24 -17.58
C ALA A 652 0.51 13.48 -16.66
N ILE A 653 1.61 13.54 -15.90
CA ILE A 653 1.93 14.69 -15.05
C ILE A 653 2.10 15.96 -15.88
N ALA A 654 2.83 15.91 -17.00
CA ALA A 654 2.99 17.06 -17.88
C ALA A 654 1.65 17.55 -18.46
N ALA A 655 0.76 16.63 -18.84
CA ALA A 655 -0.59 16.97 -19.30
C ALA A 655 -1.42 17.63 -18.18
N ILE A 656 -1.34 17.12 -16.95
CA ILE A 656 -2.02 17.71 -15.78
C ILE A 656 -1.49 19.13 -15.53
N GLU A 657 -0.18 19.35 -15.54
CA GLU A 657 0.44 20.67 -15.36
C GLU A 657 0.01 21.65 -16.46
N GLU A 658 -0.09 21.18 -17.70
CA GLU A 658 -0.54 21.99 -18.83
C GLU A 658 -2.00 22.41 -18.66
N VAL A 659 -2.89 21.47 -18.34
CA VAL A 659 -4.31 21.75 -18.10
C VAL A 659 -4.45 22.69 -16.90
N ALA A 660 -3.71 22.44 -15.81
CA ALA A 660 -3.74 23.28 -14.61
C ALA A 660 -3.40 24.75 -14.94
N LYS A 661 -2.37 25.00 -15.76
CA LYS A 661 -2.00 26.35 -16.21
C LYS A 661 -3.06 27.02 -17.08
N GLN A 662 -3.86 26.25 -17.81
CA GLN A 662 -4.87 26.77 -18.74
C GLN A 662 -6.23 27.00 -18.06
N THR A 663 -6.64 26.11 -17.16
CA THR A 663 -8.01 26.06 -16.63
C THR A 663 -8.14 26.59 -15.23
N LEU A 664 -7.10 26.55 -14.40
CA LEU A 664 -7.22 26.94 -12.99
C LEU A 664 -7.32 28.46 -12.83
N PRO A 665 -8.31 28.95 -12.08
CA PRO A 665 -8.40 30.36 -11.75
C PRO A 665 -7.24 30.81 -10.87
N ARG A 666 -6.98 32.12 -10.85
CA ARG A 666 -5.99 32.72 -9.96
C ARG A 666 -6.33 32.40 -8.50
N GLY A 667 -5.36 31.88 -7.76
CA GLY A 667 -5.52 31.47 -6.36
C GLY A 667 -5.72 29.98 -6.16
N TYR A 668 -5.85 29.19 -7.24
CA TYR A 668 -5.82 27.73 -7.21
C TYR A 668 -4.48 27.24 -7.76
N ASP A 669 -4.00 26.12 -7.24
CA ASP A 669 -2.77 25.47 -7.70
C ASP A 669 -2.87 23.95 -7.53
N ILE A 670 -1.94 23.20 -8.10
CA ILE A 670 -1.82 21.75 -7.89
C ILE A 670 -0.58 21.42 -7.05
N ALA A 671 -0.62 20.29 -6.35
CA ALA A 671 0.51 19.73 -5.62
C ALA A 671 0.61 18.21 -5.77
#